data_AF-A0AAU2X3T6-F1
#
_entry.id   AF-A0AAU2X3T6-F1
#
_cell.length_a   1.000
_cell.length_b   1.000
_cell.length_c   1.000
_cell.angle_alpha   90.00
_cell.angle_beta   90.00
_cell.angle_gamma   90.00
#
_symmetry.space_group_name_H-M   'P 1'
#
loop_
_entity.id
_entity.type
_entity.pdbx_description
1 polymer ?
#
loop_
_entity_poly.entity_id
_entity_poly.type
_entity_poly.pdbx_seq_one_letter_code
_entity_poly.pdbx_strand_id
1 'polypeptide(L)'
;MTVPAKPGTADEPLFMNATGTHTRWPTLPHSLAYQNNGDLLGMYDWSRDNTPFEPIRYFDEMGFARFSTSYGWSISTDQGYDRGSYQVASATDPTVEQDIEGTADGKRILIGTSEQTTVDLSAHGGPENAKMLQGVVREFDLATRTMLFEWRSLAPGAGQIPLTASYADLATSLDYLHLNSVGYDTDGSILVAATNTGAVYKIDRNDGSLRWVLGGRNPTLAVAGDTPTIGRPQDAHPQADGALSFFDDQSAPGASQAVAYRIDEAAGTATQTGRWGDGEMTDAGSGSGSQPLPNGNHLVTYARQGIVREYAPSGEVLFEMTFAPGTVYRAQRADGARRAKTTLGFCGYWRPDGSYGSEVFTIGGTDVVGYEVWSGLTAWQMTRTAYHPKTGWATKISGQLPLGHAAFQVRAVDAAGQHIGGYSAIGLGDPIMVEYGRLGGPASFLGKPVGARRTLGGLEVQDYVGGSIFILNFYSAATLTAAEMGKYTQVGGPASWLGAPTGQTVTEAGVRRTYFEHGVLWSSSKTPVAAVGPELSAGAWERRVRLGIPVADQAVVGRHRGYQVVKLERAELYYSSGPENEGVRDIYGAIQTTWKQQGGIDGILGMPRTDEIPTRAPGGRYNDFYGGTITWSPSTGAHAVYGAIFTKYRSTGRESGYLGFPTTSEMGTPDGRGRYNKFQNGSVYWTPQTGARAVQGAINTRWGQVGWERGVLGYPLTDEVTTPDGRGRFTHFERGGSIYWTPWTGAHEVYGAIRDTWASLGWERGRLGYPTSGEYTPAAGQRRTNFEGGYILWTAATGRTQVVYTR
;
A
#
# COMPACT_ATOMS: atom_id res chain seq x y z
N MET A 1 42.51 -17.73 -7.72
CA MET A 1 43.41 -16.57 -7.60
C MET A 1 44.78 -17.09 -7.23
N THR A 2 45.83 -16.64 -7.90
CA THR A 2 47.23 -16.96 -7.58
C THR A 2 47.88 -15.73 -6.96
N VAL A 3 48.80 -15.92 -6.00
CA VAL A 3 49.61 -14.83 -5.43
C VAL A 3 50.39 -14.14 -6.56
N PRO A 4 50.46 -12.79 -6.58
CA PRO A 4 51.08 -12.06 -7.68
C PRO A 4 52.54 -12.50 -7.90
N ALA A 5 52.88 -12.76 -9.16
CA ALA A 5 54.20 -13.26 -9.55
C ALA A 5 55.32 -12.21 -9.38
N LYS A 6 54.95 -10.91 -9.35
CA LYS A 6 55.81 -9.77 -9.04
C LYS A 6 55.06 -8.77 -8.14
N PRO A 7 55.58 -8.41 -6.95
CA PRO A 7 54.95 -7.38 -6.11
C PRO A 7 55.09 -6.02 -6.80
N GLY A 8 53.97 -5.38 -7.14
CA GLY A 8 53.94 -4.11 -7.86
C GLY A 8 54.60 -2.95 -7.10
N THR A 9 55.00 -1.91 -7.83
CA THR A 9 55.80 -0.78 -7.33
C THR A 9 55.02 0.34 -6.62
N ALA A 10 53.69 0.25 -6.52
CA ALA A 10 52.82 1.29 -5.94
C ALA A 10 51.93 0.73 -4.80
N ASP A 11 51.82 1.41 -3.66
CA ASP A 11 51.00 0.96 -2.51
C ASP A 11 49.46 1.06 -2.72
N GLU A 12 49.02 1.47 -3.90
CA GLU A 12 47.61 1.71 -4.24
C GLU A 12 46.85 0.40 -4.49
N PRO A 13 45.62 0.23 -3.96
CA PRO A 13 44.85 -0.98 -4.16
C PRO A 13 44.37 -1.15 -5.62
N LEU A 14 44.21 -2.40 -6.03
CA LEU A 14 43.62 -2.80 -7.30
C LEU A 14 42.11 -3.01 -7.12
N PHE A 15 41.29 -2.27 -7.85
CA PHE A 15 39.85 -2.49 -7.96
C PHE A 15 39.53 -3.32 -9.19
N MET A 16 38.61 -4.25 -9.08
CA MET A 16 38.29 -5.20 -10.14
C MET A 16 36.80 -5.52 -10.13
N ASN A 17 36.18 -5.50 -11.31
CA ASN A 17 34.84 -6.06 -11.49
C ASN A 17 34.94 -7.52 -11.93
N ALA A 18 34.12 -8.37 -11.31
CA ALA A 18 34.10 -9.79 -11.58
C ALA A 18 32.80 -10.25 -12.27
N THR A 19 32.94 -10.93 -13.39
CA THR A 19 31.86 -11.58 -14.16
C THR A 19 31.84 -13.07 -13.87
N GLY A 20 31.47 -13.48 -12.65
CA GLY A 20 31.40 -14.91 -12.34
C GLY A 20 31.26 -15.26 -10.86
N THR A 21 30.99 -16.54 -10.61
CA THR A 21 30.76 -17.11 -9.29
C THR A 21 32.06 -17.24 -8.48
N HIS A 22 32.08 -16.67 -7.27
CA HIS A 22 33.15 -16.88 -6.31
C HIS A 22 32.94 -18.23 -5.60
N THR A 23 34.00 -19.02 -5.38
CA THR A 23 33.91 -20.39 -4.79
C THR A 23 33.29 -20.44 -3.39
N ARG A 24 33.22 -19.30 -2.70
CA ARG A 24 32.62 -19.14 -1.37
C ARG A 24 31.18 -18.61 -1.38
N TRP A 25 30.73 -17.99 -2.49
CA TRP A 25 29.46 -17.22 -2.58
C TRP A 25 28.88 -17.31 -4.01
N PRO A 26 27.77 -18.03 -4.27
CA PRO A 26 27.50 -18.58 -5.61
C PRO A 26 26.66 -17.73 -6.58
N THR A 27 26.42 -16.42 -6.41
CA THR A 27 25.46 -15.69 -7.28
C THR A 27 25.81 -14.23 -7.60
N LEU A 28 25.90 -13.91 -8.91
CA LEU A 28 25.89 -12.57 -9.58
C LEU A 28 27.17 -11.69 -9.48
N PRO A 29 27.35 -10.64 -10.32
CA PRO A 29 28.63 -9.91 -10.48
C PRO A 29 29.06 -9.22 -9.19
N HIS A 30 30.38 -9.14 -8.97
CA HIS A 30 30.98 -8.57 -7.76
C HIS A 30 31.99 -7.48 -8.11
N SER A 31 32.03 -6.37 -7.35
CA SER A 31 33.19 -5.45 -7.36
C SER A 31 34.11 -5.82 -6.21
N LEU A 32 35.38 -6.07 -6.50
CA LEU A 32 36.39 -6.58 -5.58
C LEU A 32 37.56 -5.60 -5.48
N ALA A 33 38.09 -5.42 -4.28
CA ALA A 33 39.29 -4.63 -4.04
C ALA A 33 40.40 -5.54 -3.52
N TYR A 34 41.62 -5.42 -4.05
CA TYR A 34 42.77 -6.24 -3.73
C TYR A 34 43.99 -5.38 -3.36
N GLN A 35 44.80 -5.86 -2.43
CA GLN A 35 46.16 -5.37 -2.24
C GLN A 35 47.11 -5.97 -3.30
N ASN A 36 48.27 -5.35 -3.46
CA ASN A 36 49.33 -5.81 -4.37
C ASN A 36 49.93 -7.17 -4.05
N ASN A 37 49.74 -7.66 -2.83
CA ASN A 37 50.17 -9.00 -2.43
C ASN A 37 49.10 -10.08 -2.73
N GLY A 38 47.96 -9.69 -3.31
CA GLY A 38 46.83 -10.57 -3.61
C GLY A 38 45.79 -10.71 -2.50
N ASP A 39 45.94 -10.00 -1.37
CA ASP A 39 44.95 -10.04 -0.31
C ASP A 39 43.66 -9.30 -0.74
N LEU A 40 42.52 -9.96 -0.57
CA LEU A 40 41.22 -9.33 -0.78
C LEU A 40 40.95 -8.31 0.33
N LEU A 41 40.81 -7.05 -0.04
CA LEU A 41 40.44 -5.94 0.83
C LEU A 41 38.95 -5.87 1.10
N GLY A 42 38.11 -6.18 0.10
CA GLY A 42 36.66 -6.07 0.20
C GLY A 42 35.92 -6.52 -1.06
N MET A 43 34.61 -6.75 -0.91
CA MET A 43 33.70 -7.19 -1.98
C MET A 43 32.37 -6.44 -1.89
N TYR A 44 31.80 -6.11 -3.05
CA TYR A 44 30.43 -5.66 -3.27
C TYR A 44 29.63 -6.81 -3.90
N ASP A 45 28.45 -7.11 -3.36
CA ASP A 45 27.56 -8.18 -3.84
C ASP A 45 26.27 -7.56 -4.40
N TRP A 46 26.03 -7.76 -5.69
CA TRP A 46 24.84 -7.23 -6.37
C TRP A 46 23.56 -8.01 -6.08
N SER A 47 23.65 -9.20 -5.46
CA SER A 47 22.52 -10.11 -5.26
C SER A 47 21.45 -9.60 -4.27
N ARG A 48 21.60 -8.40 -3.70
CA ARG A 48 20.63 -7.77 -2.80
C ARG A 48 19.94 -6.52 -3.35
N ASP A 49 20.29 -6.06 -4.56
CA ASP A 49 19.84 -4.75 -5.07
C ASP A 49 18.68 -4.84 -6.06
N ASN A 50 17.60 -5.53 -5.70
CA ASN A 50 16.32 -5.33 -6.37
C ASN A 50 15.20 -4.80 -5.44
N THR A 51 15.55 -4.18 -4.29
CA THR A 51 14.73 -3.18 -3.56
C THR A 51 15.55 -2.50 -2.43
N PRO A 52 15.19 -1.27 -1.98
CA PRO A 52 16.12 -0.28 -1.43
C PRO A 52 16.62 -0.60 0.00
N PHE A 53 17.74 -1.31 0.06
CA PHE A 53 18.76 -1.00 1.07
C PHE A 53 19.72 0.04 0.48
N GLU A 54 20.20 0.93 1.34
CA GLU A 54 21.01 2.09 0.98
C GLU A 54 22.14 1.71 0.01
N PRO A 55 22.28 2.39 -1.16
CA PRO A 55 23.53 2.31 -1.90
C PRO A 55 24.62 2.84 -0.98
N ILE A 56 25.47 1.94 -0.50
CA ILE A 56 26.68 2.32 0.20
C ILE A 56 27.47 3.18 -0.80
N ARG A 57 27.68 4.44 -0.42
CA ARG A 57 28.33 5.46 -1.26
C ARG A 57 29.73 4.99 -1.61
N TYR A 58 29.91 4.49 -2.84
CA TYR A 58 31.23 4.17 -3.36
C TYR A 58 31.91 5.30 -4.14
N PHE A 59 31.21 6.40 -4.42
CA PHE A 59 31.58 7.22 -5.58
C PHE A 59 31.48 8.73 -5.39
N ASP A 60 31.81 9.26 -4.20
CA ASP A 60 31.90 10.72 -4.11
C ASP A 60 33.21 11.26 -4.69
N GLU A 61 34.34 10.54 -4.71
CA GLU A 61 35.58 11.18 -5.17
C GLU A 61 36.70 10.25 -5.66
N MET A 62 36.59 8.92 -5.57
CA MET A 62 37.37 8.03 -6.44
C MET A 62 36.75 8.14 -7.83
N GLY A 63 37.32 8.95 -8.72
CA GLY A 63 36.63 9.24 -9.98
C GLY A 63 36.17 7.97 -10.65
N PHE A 64 34.86 7.94 -10.86
CA PHE A 64 34.06 7.02 -11.66
C PHE A 64 34.86 5.84 -12.17
N ALA A 65 34.78 4.72 -11.47
CA ALA A 65 35.09 3.48 -12.15
C ALA A 65 34.03 3.30 -13.25
N ARG A 66 34.50 2.98 -14.46
CA ARG A 66 33.68 2.80 -15.66
C ARG A 66 32.97 1.45 -15.54
N PHE A 67 31.68 1.42 -15.22
CA PHE A 67 30.90 0.19 -15.04
C PHE A 67 29.85 0.03 -16.14
N SER A 68 29.44 -1.21 -16.44
CA SER A 68 28.23 -1.55 -17.20
C SER A 68 27.60 -2.84 -16.64
N THR A 69 26.28 -2.84 -16.43
CA THR A 69 25.45 -4.05 -16.63
C THR A 69 24.04 -3.70 -17.06
N SER A 70 23.37 -4.68 -17.64
CA SER A 70 22.06 -4.67 -18.27
C SER A 70 20.85 -4.39 -17.35
N TYR A 71 21.03 -3.85 -16.14
CA TYR A 71 19.97 -3.70 -15.12
C TYR A 71 20.00 -2.34 -14.39
N GLY A 72 20.22 -1.24 -15.12
CA GLY A 72 20.00 0.13 -14.63
C GLY A 72 20.95 0.60 -13.53
N TRP A 73 21.00 1.91 -13.32
CA TRP A 73 21.94 2.57 -12.40
C TRP A 73 21.28 3.09 -11.12
N SER A 74 22.10 3.26 -10.08
CA SER A 74 21.82 4.18 -8.98
C SER A 74 23.04 5.09 -8.74
N ILE A 75 22.84 6.41 -8.79
CA ILE A 75 23.83 7.43 -8.43
C ILE A 75 23.47 7.95 -7.04
N SER A 76 24.43 7.94 -6.11
CA SER A 76 24.27 8.46 -4.75
C SER A 76 25.19 9.66 -4.55
N THR A 77 24.63 10.87 -4.49
CA THR A 77 25.35 12.11 -4.20
C THR A 77 25.21 12.50 -2.72
N ASP A 78 26.22 13.16 -2.15
CA ASP A 78 26.43 13.43 -0.71
C ASP A 78 25.29 14.14 0.09
N GLN A 79 24.21 14.62 -0.50
CA GLN A 79 23.23 15.47 0.22
C GLN A 79 22.14 14.63 0.93
N GLY A 80 22.06 14.76 2.27
CA GLY A 80 21.31 13.88 3.16
C GLY A 80 19.80 13.74 2.92
N TYR A 81 19.25 12.60 3.39
CA TYR A 81 17.83 12.24 3.58
C TYR A 81 16.80 12.58 2.47
N ASP A 82 17.21 13.05 1.30
CA ASP A 82 16.32 13.27 0.18
C ASP A 82 16.45 12.12 -0.83
N ARG A 83 15.37 11.33 -0.94
CA ARG A 83 15.27 10.18 -1.82
C ARG A 83 15.28 10.64 -3.28
N GLY A 84 16.47 10.66 -3.88
CA GLY A 84 16.64 10.87 -5.31
C GLY A 84 17.53 9.80 -5.91
N SER A 85 17.02 8.58 -6.08
CA SER A 85 17.61 7.65 -7.05
C SER A 85 17.54 8.32 -8.43
N TYR A 86 18.68 8.49 -9.11
CA TYR A 86 18.69 8.72 -10.56
C TYR A 86 18.14 7.46 -11.23
N GLN A 87 16.82 7.34 -11.36
CA GLN A 87 16.25 6.62 -12.48
C GLN A 87 16.33 7.58 -13.65
N VAL A 88 17.41 7.49 -14.45
CA VAL A 88 17.30 7.94 -15.84
C VAL A 88 16.14 7.12 -16.37
N ALA A 89 15.03 7.80 -16.67
CA ALA A 89 13.75 7.21 -16.95
C ALA A 89 13.91 5.96 -17.81
N SER A 90 13.20 4.90 -17.42
CA SER A 90 13.02 3.71 -18.24
C SER A 90 12.85 4.13 -19.70
N ALA A 91 13.90 3.93 -20.51
CA ALA A 91 13.66 3.70 -21.91
C ALA A 91 12.79 2.45 -21.92
N THR A 92 11.55 2.59 -22.36
CA THR A 92 10.56 1.50 -22.44
C THR A 92 10.92 0.47 -23.52
N ASP A 93 12.22 0.27 -23.79
CA ASP A 93 12.80 -0.60 -24.79
C ASP A 93 14.16 -1.10 -24.28
N PRO A 94 14.62 -2.32 -24.63
CA PRO A 94 15.80 -2.95 -24.05
C PRO A 94 17.09 -2.22 -24.51
N THR A 95 17.44 -1.13 -23.83
CA THR A 95 18.71 -0.41 -24.01
C THR A 95 19.81 -1.18 -23.28
N VAL A 96 20.84 -1.62 -24.00
CA VAL A 96 22.07 -2.14 -23.39
C VAL A 96 22.97 -0.95 -23.14
N GLU A 97 23.17 -0.62 -21.87
CA GLU A 97 24.09 0.42 -21.45
C GLU A 97 25.52 -0.13 -21.51
N GLN A 98 26.46 0.62 -22.08
CA GLN A 98 27.76 0.08 -22.51
C GLN A 98 28.93 0.64 -21.69
N ASP A 99 28.92 1.94 -21.34
CA ASP A 99 30.00 2.55 -20.56
C ASP A 99 29.58 3.89 -19.91
N ILE A 100 30.33 4.33 -18.90
CA ILE A 100 30.08 5.55 -18.13
C ILE A 100 31.39 6.20 -17.70
N GLU A 101 31.49 7.52 -17.78
CA GLU A 101 32.67 8.30 -17.34
C GLU A 101 32.18 9.58 -16.64
N GLY A 102 32.75 9.95 -15.51
CA GLY A 102 32.46 11.25 -14.90
C GLY A 102 33.68 12.13 -14.74
N THR A 103 33.45 13.42 -14.53
CA THR A 103 34.53 14.41 -14.42
C THR A 103 35.32 14.23 -13.13
N ALA A 104 36.61 14.59 -13.17
CA ALA A 104 37.49 14.49 -12.00
C ALA A 104 37.01 15.31 -10.79
N ASP A 105 36.20 16.37 -11.02
CA ASP A 105 35.61 17.19 -9.97
C ASP A 105 34.24 16.68 -9.46
N GLY A 106 33.77 15.53 -9.97
CA GLY A 106 32.52 14.89 -9.52
C GLY A 106 31.25 15.62 -9.93
N LYS A 107 31.30 16.62 -10.81
CA LYS A 107 30.13 17.45 -11.13
C LYS A 107 29.32 16.97 -12.31
N ARG A 108 29.93 16.23 -13.24
CA ARG A 108 29.26 15.80 -14.47
C ARG A 108 29.50 14.33 -14.75
N ILE A 109 28.59 13.73 -15.49
CA ILE A 109 28.64 12.33 -15.87
C ILE A 109 28.25 12.16 -17.33
N LEU A 110 28.97 11.29 -18.03
CA LEU A 110 28.79 10.89 -19.42
C LEU A 110 28.31 9.44 -19.44
N ILE A 111 27.21 9.16 -20.13
CA ILE A 111 26.60 7.83 -20.22
C ILE A 111 26.52 7.44 -21.69
N GLY A 112 27.13 6.30 -22.05
CA GLY A 112 27.06 5.68 -23.37
C GLY A 112 26.10 4.50 -23.39
N THR A 113 25.09 4.56 -24.26
CA THR A 113 24.04 3.54 -24.40
C THR A 113 23.82 3.15 -25.85
N SER A 114 23.33 1.93 -26.08
CA SER A 114 22.79 1.52 -27.37
C SER A 114 21.26 1.63 -27.38
N GLU A 115 20.70 2.40 -28.33
CA GLU A 115 19.25 2.57 -28.48
C GLU A 115 18.77 2.07 -29.84
N GLN A 116 17.62 1.41 -29.88
CA GLN A 116 17.04 0.97 -31.14
C GLN A 116 16.45 2.15 -31.92
N THR A 117 16.78 2.23 -33.20
CA THR A 117 16.20 3.18 -34.16
C THR A 117 15.83 2.47 -35.46
N THR A 118 15.03 3.12 -36.30
CA THR A 118 14.68 2.62 -37.63
C THR A 118 15.57 3.26 -38.69
N VAL A 119 16.15 2.43 -39.55
CA VAL A 119 17.10 2.82 -40.60
C VAL A 119 16.69 2.18 -41.92
N ASP A 120 16.84 2.91 -43.00
CA ASP A 120 16.70 2.38 -44.35
C ASP A 120 17.99 1.67 -44.77
N LEU A 121 17.93 0.35 -44.91
CA LEU A 121 19.05 -0.48 -45.38
C LEU A 121 18.95 -0.85 -46.87
N SER A 122 18.03 -0.26 -47.64
CA SER A 122 17.85 -0.58 -49.07
C SER A 122 19.15 -0.41 -49.87
N ALA A 123 19.92 0.64 -49.60
CA ALA A 123 21.24 0.90 -50.18
C ALA A 123 22.32 -0.13 -49.79
N HIS A 124 22.04 -0.96 -48.79
CA HIS A 124 22.92 -2.00 -48.25
C HIS A 124 22.36 -3.42 -48.44
N GLY A 125 21.30 -3.58 -49.25
CA GLY A 125 20.67 -4.88 -49.53
C GLY A 125 19.72 -5.39 -48.44
N GLY A 126 19.35 -4.54 -47.48
CA GLY A 126 18.41 -4.83 -46.39
C GLY A 126 17.05 -4.13 -46.56
N PRO A 127 16.13 -4.28 -45.58
CA PRO A 127 14.80 -3.66 -45.64
C PRO A 127 14.82 -2.15 -45.37
N GLU A 128 13.84 -1.42 -45.93
CA GLU A 128 13.69 0.04 -45.78
C GLU A 128 13.36 0.50 -44.33
N ASN A 129 12.97 -0.43 -43.47
CA ASN A 129 12.54 -0.18 -42.10
C ASN A 129 13.28 -1.05 -41.07
N ALA A 130 14.55 -1.36 -41.32
CA ALA A 130 15.37 -2.16 -40.43
C ALA A 130 15.46 -1.53 -39.02
N LYS A 131 15.40 -2.37 -37.98
CA LYS A 131 15.70 -1.96 -36.60
C LYS A 131 17.19 -2.12 -36.35
N MET A 132 17.87 -1.04 -35.99
CA MET A 132 19.30 -1.03 -35.71
C MET A 132 19.58 -0.34 -34.37
N LEU A 133 20.61 -0.80 -33.66
CA LEU A 133 21.12 -0.13 -32.46
C LEU A 133 22.05 1.00 -32.87
N GLN A 134 21.71 2.23 -32.48
CA GLN A 134 22.59 3.39 -32.57
C GLN A 134 23.31 3.63 -31.24
N GLY A 135 24.52 4.17 -31.30
CA GLY A 135 25.20 4.70 -30.12
C GLY A 135 24.57 6.02 -29.72
N VAL A 136 24.27 6.18 -28.43
CA VAL A 136 23.76 7.41 -27.84
C VAL A 136 24.66 7.78 -26.66
N VAL A 137 25.15 9.00 -26.65
CA VAL A 137 25.99 9.54 -25.59
C VAL A 137 25.29 10.73 -24.96
N ARG A 138 25.14 10.72 -23.63
CA ARG A 138 24.49 11.79 -22.87
C ARG A 138 25.36 12.28 -21.74
N GLU A 139 25.39 13.59 -21.55
CA GLU A 139 26.05 14.21 -20.41
C GLU A 139 25.02 14.85 -19.47
N PHE A 140 25.21 14.68 -18.17
CA PHE A 140 24.36 15.28 -17.13
C PHE A 140 25.18 16.06 -16.11
N ASP A 141 24.62 17.15 -15.62
CA ASP A 141 25.09 17.84 -14.41
C ASP A 141 24.47 17.17 -13.17
N LEU A 142 25.32 16.71 -12.25
CA LEU A 142 24.89 15.95 -11.09
C LEU A 142 24.23 16.81 -10.01
N ALA A 143 24.57 18.10 -9.93
CA ALA A 143 24.02 19.01 -8.93
C ALA A 143 22.61 19.48 -9.31
N THR A 144 22.42 19.88 -10.57
CA THR A 144 21.17 20.46 -11.09
C THR A 144 20.24 19.44 -11.71
N ARG A 145 20.74 18.23 -11.99
CA ARG A 145 20.01 17.13 -12.61
C ARG A 145 19.52 17.40 -14.04
N THR A 146 20.27 18.20 -14.79
CA THR A 146 19.92 18.56 -16.17
C THR A 146 20.84 17.87 -17.17
N MET A 147 20.26 17.39 -18.27
CA MET A 147 21.03 16.93 -19.43
C MET A 147 21.71 18.12 -20.09
N LEU A 148 23.04 18.06 -20.22
CA LEU A 148 23.87 19.09 -20.81
C LEU A 148 24.09 18.87 -22.30
N PHE A 149 24.13 17.60 -22.73
CA PHE A 149 24.48 17.20 -24.08
C PHE A 149 23.86 15.84 -24.43
N GLU A 150 23.45 15.68 -25.69
CA GLU A 150 23.08 14.38 -26.27
C GLU A 150 23.66 14.28 -27.69
N TRP A 151 24.31 13.17 -28.01
CA TRP A 151 24.75 12.81 -29.34
C TRP A 151 24.23 11.44 -29.73
N ARG A 152 23.88 11.29 -31.01
CA ARG A 152 23.33 10.05 -31.58
C ARG A 152 24.09 9.71 -32.85
N SER A 153 24.64 8.51 -32.92
CA SER A 153 25.56 8.12 -33.98
C SER A 153 24.94 8.08 -35.38
N LEU A 154 23.61 7.90 -35.47
CA LEU A 154 22.88 7.88 -36.75
C LEU A 154 22.10 9.17 -37.02
N ALA A 155 22.11 10.16 -36.12
CA ALA A 155 21.44 11.43 -36.36
C ALA A 155 22.07 12.15 -37.56
N PRO A 156 21.28 12.63 -38.54
CA PRO A 156 21.83 13.36 -39.69
C PRO A 156 22.58 14.62 -39.25
N GLY A 157 23.79 14.82 -39.78
CA GLY A 157 24.60 16.01 -39.51
C GLY A 157 26.10 15.74 -39.51
N ALA A 158 26.89 16.75 -39.14
CA ALA A 158 28.36 16.65 -39.07
C ALA A 158 28.87 15.65 -38.01
N GLY A 159 27.99 15.21 -37.11
CA GLY A 159 28.25 14.19 -36.10
C GLY A 159 27.95 12.75 -36.52
N GLN A 160 27.38 12.53 -37.71
CA GLN A 160 26.86 11.23 -38.12
C GLN A 160 27.99 10.24 -38.44
N ILE A 161 27.91 9.03 -37.88
CA ILE A 161 28.75 7.90 -38.27
C ILE A 161 27.99 7.06 -39.32
N PRO A 162 28.46 7.00 -40.58
CA PRO A 162 27.77 6.29 -41.64
C PRO A 162 27.79 4.77 -41.40
N LEU A 163 26.75 4.07 -41.84
CA LEU A 163 26.65 2.61 -41.75
C LEU A 163 27.82 1.89 -42.45
N THR A 164 28.36 2.50 -43.50
CA THR A 164 29.53 1.99 -44.25
C THR A 164 30.81 1.95 -43.42
N ALA A 165 30.88 2.68 -42.29
CA ALA A 165 31.99 2.60 -41.34
C ALA A 165 32.04 1.27 -40.59
N SER A 166 30.92 0.53 -40.53
CA SER A 166 30.83 -0.75 -39.82
C SER A 166 31.46 -1.89 -40.61
N TYR A 167 32.18 -2.75 -39.90
CA TYR A 167 32.61 -4.08 -40.36
C TYR A 167 31.57 -5.17 -40.06
N ALA A 168 30.52 -4.88 -39.28
CA ALA A 168 29.46 -5.84 -39.02
C ALA A 168 28.65 -6.14 -40.30
N ASP A 169 28.19 -7.38 -40.40
CA ASP A 169 27.22 -7.74 -41.44
C ASP A 169 25.86 -7.16 -41.09
N LEU A 170 25.50 -6.04 -41.72
CA LEU A 170 24.25 -5.32 -41.46
C LEU A 170 23.00 -6.12 -41.86
N ALA A 171 23.14 -7.21 -42.63
CA ALA A 171 22.03 -8.10 -42.93
C ALA A 171 21.67 -9.02 -41.74
N THR A 172 22.62 -9.27 -40.83
CA THR A 172 22.47 -10.24 -39.74
C THR A 172 22.72 -9.68 -38.34
N SER A 173 23.36 -8.52 -38.22
CA SER A 173 23.61 -7.83 -36.95
C SER A 173 22.74 -6.57 -36.81
N LEU A 174 22.04 -6.45 -35.68
CA LEU A 174 21.31 -5.23 -35.31
C LEU A 174 22.27 -4.13 -34.81
N ASP A 175 23.49 -4.48 -34.40
CA ASP A 175 24.46 -3.57 -33.81
C ASP A 175 25.53 -3.16 -34.84
N TYR A 176 25.41 -1.97 -35.42
CA TYR A 176 26.35 -1.50 -36.43
C TYR A 176 27.60 -0.85 -35.83
N LEU A 177 27.48 -0.23 -34.65
CA LEU A 177 28.53 0.57 -34.05
C LEU A 177 29.26 -0.19 -32.94
N HIS A 178 28.49 -0.87 -32.09
CA HIS A 178 28.94 -1.42 -30.81
C HIS A 178 29.78 -0.40 -30.03
N LEU A 179 29.11 0.66 -29.57
CA LEU A 179 29.70 1.65 -28.67
C LEU A 179 30.20 0.91 -27.42
N ASN A 180 31.50 0.96 -27.16
CA ASN A 180 32.14 0.14 -26.13
C ASN A 180 32.78 0.98 -25.01
N SER A 181 33.18 2.21 -25.32
CA SER A 181 33.56 3.15 -24.27
C SER A 181 33.27 4.61 -24.60
N VAL A 182 33.07 5.40 -23.55
CA VAL A 182 32.97 6.86 -23.62
C VAL A 182 34.00 7.50 -22.67
N GLY A 183 34.51 8.66 -23.05
CA GLY A 183 35.48 9.38 -22.21
C GLY A 183 35.49 10.87 -22.49
N TYR A 184 36.06 11.65 -21.59
CA TYR A 184 36.41 13.04 -21.85
C TYR A 184 37.84 13.13 -22.35
N ASP A 185 38.07 13.96 -23.37
CA ASP A 185 39.42 14.40 -23.74
C ASP A 185 39.85 15.62 -22.90
N THR A 186 41.13 15.96 -22.95
CA THR A 186 41.75 17.07 -22.21
C THR A 186 41.15 18.45 -22.50
N ASP A 187 40.55 18.64 -23.68
CA ASP A 187 39.86 19.87 -24.08
C ASP A 187 38.36 19.87 -23.79
N GLY A 188 37.85 18.83 -23.12
CA GLY A 188 36.44 18.65 -22.79
C GLY A 188 35.59 18.07 -23.92
N SER A 189 36.18 17.73 -25.07
CA SER A 189 35.48 16.92 -26.10
C SER A 189 35.19 15.52 -25.59
N ILE A 190 34.33 14.82 -26.32
CA ILE A 190 33.92 13.46 -26.01
C ILE A 190 34.66 12.47 -26.91
N LEU A 191 35.22 11.43 -26.31
CA LEU A 191 35.82 10.29 -26.99
C LEU A 191 34.82 9.13 -27.00
N VAL A 192 34.66 8.48 -28.15
CA VAL A 192 33.86 7.26 -28.30
C VAL A 192 34.71 6.18 -28.98
N ALA A 193 34.87 5.02 -28.35
CA ALA A 193 35.47 3.85 -28.98
C ALA A 193 34.38 2.87 -29.41
N ALA A 194 34.43 2.41 -30.65
CA ALA A 194 33.38 1.59 -31.24
C ALA A 194 33.94 0.34 -31.93
N THR A 195 33.66 -0.81 -31.34
CA THR A 195 34.22 -2.12 -31.70
C THR A 195 33.89 -2.53 -33.12
N ASN A 196 32.63 -2.36 -33.57
CA ASN A 196 32.23 -2.83 -34.89
C ASN A 196 32.74 -1.94 -36.03
N THR A 197 33.31 -0.77 -35.71
CA THR A 197 33.95 0.11 -36.70
C THR A 197 35.47 0.09 -36.63
N GLY A 198 36.06 -0.53 -35.60
CA GLY A 198 37.51 -0.54 -35.38
C GLY A 198 38.10 0.87 -35.24
N ALA A 199 37.35 1.80 -34.66
CA ALA A 199 37.72 3.23 -34.63
C ALA A 199 37.42 3.91 -33.28
N VAL A 200 38.21 4.95 -33.00
CA VAL A 200 37.97 5.92 -31.94
C VAL A 200 37.60 7.26 -32.57
N TYR A 201 36.54 7.88 -32.06
CA TYR A 201 35.95 9.12 -32.57
C TYR A 201 36.11 10.21 -31.51
N LYS A 202 36.50 11.42 -31.94
CA LYS A 202 36.38 12.63 -31.10
C LYS A 202 35.20 13.47 -31.58
N ILE A 203 34.32 13.77 -30.64
CA ILE A 203 33.08 14.52 -30.85
C ILE A 203 33.20 15.87 -30.13
N ASP A 204 32.94 16.96 -30.84
CA ASP A 204 32.85 18.28 -30.23
C ASP A 204 31.65 18.34 -29.30
N ARG A 205 31.90 18.65 -28.02
CA ARG A 205 30.86 18.71 -26.98
C ARG A 205 29.86 19.85 -27.18
N ASN A 206 30.19 20.87 -27.96
CA ASN A 206 29.34 22.05 -28.13
C ASN A 206 28.26 21.85 -29.19
N ASP A 207 28.56 21.12 -30.27
CA ASP A 207 27.65 20.94 -31.41
C ASP A 207 27.46 19.49 -31.86
N GLY A 208 28.20 18.55 -31.29
CA GLY A 208 28.12 17.12 -31.61
C GLY A 208 28.80 16.72 -32.93
N SER A 209 29.57 17.61 -33.56
CA SER A 209 30.31 17.31 -34.80
C SER A 209 31.50 16.37 -34.57
N LEU A 210 31.82 15.54 -35.55
CA LEU A 210 33.03 14.72 -35.52
C LEU A 210 34.26 15.59 -35.82
N ARG A 211 35.19 15.68 -34.89
CA ARG A 211 36.48 16.37 -35.08
C ARG A 211 37.48 15.49 -35.82
N TRP A 212 37.59 14.24 -35.40
CA TRP A 212 38.43 13.26 -36.07
C TRP A 212 38.01 11.81 -35.79
N VAL A 213 38.50 10.92 -36.65
CA VAL A 213 38.35 9.47 -36.58
C VAL A 213 39.72 8.82 -36.70
N LEU A 214 40.10 8.05 -35.68
CA LEU A 214 41.31 7.24 -35.63
C LEU A 214 40.95 5.77 -35.89
N GLY A 215 41.47 5.20 -36.98
CA GLY A 215 41.19 3.81 -37.36
C GLY A 215 39.90 3.62 -38.18
N GLY A 216 39.54 2.36 -38.42
CA GLY A 216 38.34 1.98 -39.18
C GLY A 216 38.44 2.15 -40.70
N ARG A 217 37.28 2.04 -41.38
CA ARG A 217 37.19 2.13 -42.86
C ARG A 217 37.35 3.53 -43.42
N ASN A 218 37.04 4.55 -42.61
CA ASN A 218 37.00 5.96 -43.02
C ASN A 218 37.76 6.85 -42.01
N PRO A 219 39.06 6.62 -41.78
CA PRO A 219 39.83 7.43 -40.85
C PRO A 219 39.99 8.85 -41.42
N THR A 220 39.93 9.86 -40.55
CA THR A 220 40.32 11.23 -40.90
C THR A 220 41.76 11.53 -40.49
N LEU A 221 42.36 10.66 -39.66
CA LEU A 221 43.74 10.76 -39.21
C LEU A 221 44.60 9.73 -39.94
N ALA A 222 45.69 10.20 -40.56
CA ALA A 222 46.72 9.33 -41.09
C ALA A 222 47.65 8.86 -39.96
N VAL A 223 47.73 7.55 -39.75
CA VAL A 223 48.67 6.99 -38.76
C VAL A 223 50.06 6.91 -39.37
N ALA A 224 51.05 7.50 -38.72
CA ALA A 224 52.43 7.50 -39.17
C ALA A 224 53.15 6.19 -38.79
N GLY A 225 53.88 5.60 -39.73
CA GLY A 225 54.70 4.40 -39.52
C GLY A 225 53.98 3.08 -39.86
N ASP A 226 54.66 1.96 -39.62
CA ASP A 226 54.11 0.61 -39.78
C ASP A 226 53.45 0.16 -38.46
N THR A 227 52.24 0.70 -38.22
CA THR A 227 51.46 0.41 -37.02
C THR A 227 50.35 -0.60 -37.33
N PRO A 228 50.18 -1.64 -36.49
CA PRO A 228 49.04 -2.54 -36.50
C PRO A 228 47.69 -1.87 -36.66
N THR A 229 46.83 -2.50 -37.46
CA THR A 229 45.45 -2.04 -37.67
C THR A 229 44.70 -2.14 -36.35
N ILE A 230 44.02 -1.06 -36.00
CA ILE A 230 43.12 -1.01 -34.84
C ILE A 230 41.96 -1.98 -35.09
N GLY A 231 41.83 -2.97 -34.21
CA GLY A 231 40.86 -4.05 -34.33
C GLY A 231 39.54 -3.68 -33.65
N ARG A 232 39.55 -3.64 -32.32
CA ARG A 232 38.36 -3.48 -31.47
C ARG A 232 38.71 -2.56 -30.30
N PRO A 233 38.72 -1.23 -30.53
CA PRO A 233 39.13 -0.28 -29.51
C PRO A 233 38.09 -0.17 -28.40
N GLN A 234 38.57 -0.04 -27.18
CA GLN A 234 37.78 0.13 -25.98
C GLN A 234 38.56 0.87 -24.91
N ASP A 235 37.84 1.41 -23.93
CA ASP A 235 38.41 2.10 -22.77
C ASP A 235 39.34 3.26 -23.19
N ALA A 236 38.82 4.20 -24.00
CA ALA A 236 39.59 5.33 -24.51
C ALA A 236 39.63 6.52 -23.53
N HIS A 237 40.82 7.10 -23.33
CA HIS A 237 41.05 8.29 -22.49
C HIS A 237 42.39 8.97 -22.81
N PRO A 238 42.53 10.25 -22.45
CA PRO A 238 43.82 10.93 -22.49
C PRO A 238 44.78 10.42 -21.39
N GLN A 239 46.06 10.44 -21.70
CA GLN A 239 47.15 10.34 -20.74
C GLN A 239 47.48 11.72 -20.15
N ALA A 240 48.30 11.73 -19.09
CA ALA A 240 48.75 12.97 -18.46
C ALA A 240 49.53 13.90 -19.41
N ASP A 241 50.17 13.36 -20.45
CA ASP A 241 50.90 14.11 -21.48
C ASP A 241 50.01 14.54 -22.67
N GLY A 242 48.71 14.25 -22.60
CA GLY A 242 47.73 14.56 -23.65
C GLY A 242 47.67 13.54 -24.79
N ALA A 243 48.45 12.45 -24.77
CA ALA A 243 48.29 11.38 -25.75
C ALA A 243 46.98 10.62 -25.52
N LEU A 244 46.30 10.21 -26.61
CA LEU A 244 45.12 9.34 -26.53
C LEU A 244 45.58 7.91 -26.26
N SER A 245 45.04 7.25 -25.24
CA SER A 245 45.28 5.85 -24.95
C SER A 245 43.97 5.06 -24.97
N PHE A 246 44.04 3.81 -25.42
CA PHE A 246 42.93 2.88 -25.39
C PHE A 246 43.45 1.44 -25.42
N PHE A 247 42.60 0.50 -25.04
CA PHE A 247 42.85 -0.92 -25.25
C PHE A 247 42.32 -1.34 -26.62
N ASP A 248 43.16 -2.00 -27.41
CA ASP A 248 42.79 -2.56 -28.69
C ASP A 248 42.73 -4.08 -28.58
N ASP A 249 41.51 -4.62 -28.60
CA ASP A 249 41.31 -6.06 -28.64
C ASP A 249 41.48 -6.57 -30.09
N GLN A 250 42.23 -7.66 -30.28
CA GLN A 250 42.48 -8.25 -31.59
C GLN A 250 43.18 -7.31 -32.60
N SER A 251 44.16 -6.50 -32.16
CA SER A 251 44.96 -5.68 -33.08
C SER A 251 45.64 -6.56 -34.13
N ALA A 252 45.68 -6.14 -35.40
CA ALA A 252 46.25 -6.97 -36.47
C ALA A 252 47.71 -6.58 -36.75
N PRO A 253 48.69 -7.51 -36.65
CA PRO A 253 48.50 -8.94 -36.45
C PRO A 253 48.31 -9.38 -34.98
N GLY A 254 47.17 -10.00 -34.74
CA GLY A 254 46.87 -11.01 -33.72
C GLY A 254 47.01 -10.72 -32.23
N ALA A 255 47.26 -9.51 -31.72
CA ALA A 255 47.49 -9.31 -30.27
C ALA A 255 46.57 -8.27 -29.64
N SER A 256 45.97 -8.58 -28.49
CA SER A 256 45.25 -7.62 -27.66
C SER A 256 46.24 -6.83 -26.81
N GLN A 257 46.15 -5.50 -26.81
CA GLN A 257 47.18 -4.64 -26.22
C GLN A 257 46.64 -3.26 -25.88
N ALA A 258 47.26 -2.58 -24.90
CA ALA A 258 47.07 -1.16 -24.72
C ALA A 258 47.95 -0.38 -25.71
N VAL A 259 47.41 0.68 -26.30
CA VAL A 259 48.12 1.55 -27.24
C VAL A 259 47.97 3.02 -26.84
N ALA A 260 48.91 3.84 -27.30
CA ALA A 260 48.85 5.29 -27.16
C ALA A 260 49.22 5.98 -28.46
N TYR A 261 48.51 7.05 -28.79
CA TYR A 261 48.70 7.88 -29.98
C TYR A 261 48.74 9.34 -29.61
N ARG A 262 49.74 10.07 -30.11
CA ARG A 262 49.72 11.53 -30.13
C ARG A 262 49.02 12.00 -31.38
N ILE A 263 47.96 12.79 -31.21
CA ILE A 263 47.14 13.30 -32.30
C ILE A 263 47.58 14.73 -32.62
N ASP A 264 47.87 15.00 -33.89
CA ASP A 264 47.99 16.34 -34.43
C ASP A 264 46.75 16.63 -35.28
N GLU A 265 45.77 17.29 -34.66
CA GLU A 265 44.49 17.59 -35.30
C GLU A 265 44.65 18.54 -36.49
N ALA A 266 45.63 19.46 -36.44
CA ALA A 266 45.86 20.42 -37.51
C ALA A 266 46.52 19.76 -38.73
N ALA A 267 47.45 18.82 -38.50
CA ALA A 267 48.07 18.04 -39.57
C ALA A 267 47.20 16.87 -40.05
N GLY A 268 46.15 16.49 -39.30
CA GLY A 268 45.35 15.31 -39.59
C GLY A 268 46.15 14.01 -39.45
N THR A 269 47.07 13.94 -38.49
CA THR A 269 47.95 12.78 -38.30
C THR A 269 47.91 12.25 -36.88
N ALA A 270 48.22 10.96 -36.74
CA ALA A 270 48.37 10.28 -35.45
C ALA A 270 49.70 9.52 -35.43
N THR A 271 50.48 9.65 -34.36
CA THR A 271 51.75 8.93 -34.19
C THR A 271 51.64 8.01 -32.98
N GLN A 272 51.88 6.70 -33.15
CA GLN A 272 51.90 5.77 -32.02
C GLN A 272 53.08 6.11 -31.11
N THR A 273 52.79 6.36 -29.83
CA THR A 273 53.78 6.72 -28.80
C THR A 273 54.04 5.61 -27.80
N GLY A 274 53.14 4.62 -27.73
CA GLY A 274 53.25 3.53 -26.77
C GLY A 274 52.44 2.29 -27.17
N ARG A 275 52.92 1.15 -26.66
CA ARG A 275 52.30 -0.17 -26.80
C ARG A 275 52.66 -1.01 -25.58
N TRP A 276 51.64 -1.61 -24.96
CA TRP A 276 51.81 -2.49 -23.81
C TRP A 276 51.00 -3.78 -24.00
N GLY A 277 51.73 -4.87 -24.15
CA GLY A 277 51.24 -6.22 -24.40
C GLY A 277 52.43 -7.10 -24.79
N ASP A 278 52.40 -8.37 -24.41
CA ASP A 278 53.46 -9.34 -24.68
C ASP A 278 53.23 -10.18 -25.95
N GLY A 279 52.10 -9.94 -26.63
CA GLY A 279 51.72 -10.66 -27.85
C GLY A 279 51.19 -12.08 -27.60
N GLU A 280 51.05 -12.51 -26.34
CA GLU A 280 50.52 -13.84 -26.00
C GLU A 280 49.00 -13.92 -26.16
N MET A 281 48.31 -12.81 -25.89
CA MET A 281 46.85 -12.75 -25.85
C MET A 281 46.30 -12.25 -27.18
N THR A 282 45.54 -13.08 -27.88
CA THR A 282 45.04 -12.76 -29.24
C THR A 282 43.57 -12.35 -29.29
N ASP A 283 42.83 -12.63 -28.22
CA ASP A 283 41.42 -12.25 -28.02
C ASP A 283 41.16 -12.14 -26.51
N ALA A 284 41.16 -10.92 -26.01
CA ALA A 284 40.99 -10.61 -24.61
C ALA A 284 39.51 -10.56 -24.20
N GLY A 285 38.58 -10.55 -25.17
CA GLY A 285 37.15 -10.59 -24.95
C GLY A 285 36.57 -9.34 -24.27
N SER A 286 35.24 -9.32 -24.19
CA SER A 286 34.45 -8.21 -23.63
C SER A 286 34.84 -7.87 -22.19
N GLY A 287 34.93 -6.58 -21.87
CA GLY A 287 35.27 -6.06 -20.55
C GLY A 287 36.72 -5.63 -20.37
N SER A 288 37.62 -6.14 -21.22
CA SER A 288 39.04 -5.79 -21.20
C SER A 288 39.27 -4.27 -21.31
N GLY A 289 40.44 -3.80 -20.90
CA GLY A 289 40.67 -2.36 -20.79
C GLY A 289 42.11 -2.03 -20.41
N SER A 290 42.41 -0.74 -20.36
CA SER A 290 43.73 -0.24 -20.03
C SER A 290 43.63 1.07 -19.27
N GLN A 291 44.38 1.24 -18.20
CA GLN A 291 44.44 2.48 -17.44
C GLN A 291 45.88 3.02 -17.44
N PRO A 292 46.15 4.22 -18.01
CA PRO A 292 47.40 4.94 -17.81
C PRO A 292 47.48 5.37 -16.35
N LEU A 293 48.65 5.19 -15.75
CA LEU A 293 48.91 5.56 -14.37
C LEU A 293 49.76 6.84 -14.31
N PRO A 294 49.64 7.67 -13.25
CA PRO A 294 50.36 8.94 -13.14
C PRO A 294 51.89 8.83 -13.21
N ASN A 295 52.44 7.66 -12.89
CA ASN A 295 53.88 7.37 -12.96
C ASN A 295 54.36 6.95 -14.37
N GLY A 296 53.48 6.93 -15.37
CA GLY A 296 53.76 6.51 -16.74
C GLY A 296 53.60 5.00 -16.98
N ASN A 297 53.28 4.21 -15.95
CA ASN A 297 52.95 2.80 -16.11
C ASN A 297 51.56 2.62 -16.75
N HIS A 298 51.29 1.42 -17.24
CA HIS A 298 50.00 1.04 -17.81
C HIS A 298 49.45 -0.21 -17.15
N LEU A 299 48.28 -0.09 -16.50
CA LEU A 299 47.51 -1.26 -16.07
C LEU A 299 46.69 -1.77 -17.26
N VAL A 300 46.73 -3.06 -17.52
CA VAL A 300 46.05 -3.71 -18.64
C VAL A 300 45.26 -4.90 -18.11
N THR A 301 43.98 -4.97 -18.49
CA THR A 301 43.07 -6.04 -18.11
C THR A 301 42.77 -6.91 -19.32
N TYR A 302 43.02 -8.21 -19.20
CA TYR A 302 42.67 -9.25 -20.16
C TYR A 302 41.53 -10.11 -19.57
N ALA A 303 40.29 -9.68 -19.80
CA ALA A 303 39.08 -10.18 -19.17
C ALA A 303 38.88 -11.69 -19.39
N ARG A 304 38.97 -12.15 -20.64
CA ARG A 304 38.77 -13.55 -21.03
C ARG A 304 39.77 -14.48 -20.37
N GLN A 305 41.03 -14.07 -20.25
CA GLN A 305 42.07 -14.85 -19.59
C GLN A 305 42.07 -14.67 -18.07
N GLY A 306 41.37 -13.67 -17.54
CA GLY A 306 41.35 -13.35 -16.13
C GLY A 306 42.69 -12.81 -15.63
N ILE A 307 43.39 -12.03 -16.46
CA ILE A 307 44.74 -11.51 -16.13
C ILE A 307 44.69 -10.00 -16.02
N VAL A 308 45.31 -9.46 -14.98
CA VAL A 308 45.56 -8.02 -14.82
C VAL A 308 47.06 -7.81 -14.70
N ARG A 309 47.65 -6.98 -15.56
CA ARG A 309 49.08 -6.68 -15.60
C ARG A 309 49.36 -5.19 -15.51
N GLU A 310 50.39 -4.82 -14.78
CA GLU A 310 50.95 -3.47 -14.84
C GLU A 310 52.25 -3.52 -15.63
N TYR A 311 52.37 -2.68 -16.65
CA TYR A 311 53.55 -2.55 -17.48
C TYR A 311 54.27 -1.24 -17.20
N ALA A 312 55.60 -1.28 -17.17
CA ALA A 312 56.44 -0.10 -17.23
C ALA A 312 56.28 0.62 -18.59
N PRO A 313 56.67 1.91 -18.71
CA PRO A 313 56.75 2.59 -20.00
C PRO A 313 57.57 1.83 -21.05
N SER A 314 58.56 1.04 -20.62
CA SER A 314 59.41 0.20 -21.47
C SER A 314 58.72 -1.07 -22.02
N GLY A 315 57.53 -1.42 -21.53
CA GLY A 315 56.84 -2.67 -21.84
C GLY A 315 57.19 -3.84 -20.90
N GLU A 316 58.04 -3.64 -19.89
CA GLU A 316 58.30 -4.66 -18.88
C GLU A 316 57.08 -4.89 -17.96
N VAL A 317 56.69 -6.14 -17.72
CA VAL A 317 55.66 -6.48 -16.73
C VAL A 317 56.21 -6.25 -15.32
N LEU A 318 55.62 -5.31 -14.59
CA LEU A 318 55.95 -4.95 -13.21
C LEU A 318 55.08 -5.67 -12.18
N PHE A 319 53.84 -5.97 -12.52
CA PHE A 319 52.87 -6.65 -11.67
C PHE A 319 51.98 -7.54 -12.53
N GLU A 320 51.59 -8.70 -11.98
CA GLU A 320 50.62 -9.60 -12.59
C GLU A 320 49.75 -10.23 -11.51
N MET A 321 48.44 -10.24 -11.75
CA MET A 321 47.45 -10.93 -10.93
C MET A 321 46.53 -11.77 -11.82
N THR A 322 46.35 -13.03 -11.44
CA THR A 322 45.64 -14.03 -12.24
C THR A 322 44.44 -14.60 -11.49
N PHE A 323 43.31 -14.59 -12.20
CA PHE A 323 42.00 -15.06 -11.78
C PHE A 323 41.57 -16.24 -12.67
N ALA A 324 40.44 -16.88 -12.34
CA ALA A 324 39.89 -17.86 -13.25
C ALA A 324 39.45 -17.16 -14.57
N PRO A 325 39.67 -17.78 -15.75
CA PRO A 325 39.26 -17.21 -17.03
C PRO A 325 37.81 -16.75 -17.02
N GLY A 326 37.54 -15.57 -17.61
CA GLY A 326 36.21 -14.95 -17.66
C GLY A 326 35.71 -14.38 -16.33
N THR A 327 36.49 -14.48 -15.24
CA THR A 327 36.10 -13.92 -13.94
C THR A 327 36.30 -12.42 -13.89
N VAL A 328 37.18 -11.82 -14.69
CA VAL A 328 37.44 -10.38 -14.67
C VAL A 328 36.71 -9.72 -15.81
N TYR A 329 35.97 -8.65 -15.52
CA TYR A 329 35.46 -7.73 -16.54
C TYR A 329 36.51 -6.63 -16.77
N ARG A 330 36.61 -5.65 -15.86
CA ARG A 330 37.57 -4.52 -15.93
C ARG A 330 38.30 -4.35 -14.59
N ALA A 331 39.56 -3.94 -14.62
CA ALA A 331 40.33 -3.60 -13.41
C ALA A 331 40.98 -2.23 -13.52
N GLN A 332 41.09 -1.54 -12.38
CA GLN A 332 41.63 -0.19 -12.24
C GLN A 332 42.42 -0.04 -10.93
N ARG A 333 43.50 0.73 -10.97
CA ARG A 333 44.21 1.28 -9.80
C ARG A 333 43.46 2.50 -9.29
N ALA A 334 43.43 2.65 -7.96
CA ALA A 334 42.97 3.90 -7.35
C ALA A 334 43.91 5.05 -7.76
N ASP A 335 43.38 6.10 -8.37
CA ASP A 335 44.14 7.31 -8.67
C ASP A 335 44.33 8.12 -7.39
N GLY A 336 45.57 8.18 -6.87
CA GLY A 336 45.92 8.93 -5.67
C GLY A 336 45.77 10.46 -5.78
N ALA A 337 45.47 11.00 -6.97
CA ALA A 337 45.15 12.42 -7.21
C ALA A 337 43.65 12.72 -7.16
N ARG A 338 42.77 11.72 -7.33
CA ARG A 338 41.31 11.86 -7.14
C ARG A 338 40.97 11.77 -5.65
N ARG A 339 41.56 12.70 -4.90
CA ARG A 339 41.44 12.87 -3.46
C ARG A 339 40.18 13.68 -3.18
N ALA A 340 39.19 13.02 -2.61
CA ALA A 340 38.58 13.45 -1.37
C ALA A 340 37.61 12.35 -0.86
N LYS A 341 37.21 12.49 0.40
CA LYS A 341 36.23 11.72 1.20
C LYS A 341 36.25 10.18 1.14
N THR A 342 36.49 9.60 2.32
CA THR A 342 36.46 8.17 2.64
C THR A 342 35.33 7.41 1.95
N THR A 343 35.70 6.32 1.28
CA THR A 343 34.76 5.33 0.78
C THR A 343 34.61 4.18 1.78
N LEU A 344 33.37 3.79 2.08
CA LEU A 344 33.05 2.64 2.93
C LEU A 344 32.50 1.51 2.07
N GLY A 345 32.90 0.28 2.34
CA GLY A 345 32.28 -0.93 1.83
C GLY A 345 31.98 -1.90 2.95
N PHE A 346 30.86 -2.60 2.85
CA PHE A 346 30.37 -3.47 3.91
C PHE A 346 30.04 -4.85 3.36
N CYS A 347 30.45 -5.88 4.10
CA CYS A 347 30.03 -7.25 3.90
C CYS A 347 29.60 -7.84 5.26
N GLY A 348 28.31 -8.17 5.37
CA GLY A 348 27.76 -8.85 6.53
C GLY A 348 27.42 -10.30 6.20
N TYR A 349 27.84 -11.24 7.05
CA TYR A 349 27.59 -12.66 6.85
C TYR A 349 27.17 -13.35 8.15
N TRP A 350 26.26 -14.30 8.01
CA TRP A 350 25.90 -15.20 9.10
C TRP A 350 26.97 -16.28 9.23
N ARG A 351 27.50 -16.45 10.43
CA ARG A 351 28.43 -17.54 10.75
C ARG A 351 27.64 -18.84 10.98
N PRO A 352 28.24 -20.02 10.75
CA PRO A 352 27.59 -21.31 10.98
C PRO A 352 27.09 -21.53 12.41
N ASP A 353 27.62 -20.79 13.38
CA ASP A 353 27.22 -20.79 14.79
C ASP A 353 26.01 -19.89 15.09
N GLY A 354 25.40 -19.27 14.07
CA GLY A 354 24.26 -18.37 14.19
C GLY A 354 24.62 -16.95 14.64
N SER A 355 25.91 -16.63 14.81
CA SER A 355 26.34 -15.26 15.10
C SER A 355 26.46 -14.42 13.82
N TYR A 356 26.16 -13.13 13.91
CA TYR A 356 26.32 -12.20 12.80
C TYR A 356 27.75 -11.64 12.79
N GLY A 357 28.50 -11.95 11.73
CA GLY A 357 29.80 -11.36 11.46
C GLY A 357 29.66 -10.17 10.52
N SER A 358 30.34 -9.08 10.85
CA SER A 358 30.47 -7.92 9.96
C SER A 358 31.93 -7.70 9.62
N GLU A 359 32.21 -7.57 8.33
CA GLU A 359 33.45 -7.02 7.82
C GLU A 359 33.13 -5.70 7.12
N VAL A 360 33.68 -4.61 7.65
CA VAL A 360 33.67 -3.31 6.99
C VAL A 360 35.06 -3.12 6.40
N PHE A 361 35.14 -2.72 5.14
CA PHE A 361 36.36 -2.22 4.57
C PHE A 361 36.20 -0.73 4.30
N THR A 362 37.24 0.02 4.60
CA THR A 362 37.26 1.47 4.38
C THR A 362 38.43 1.77 3.49
N ILE A 363 38.24 2.63 2.50
CA ILE A 363 39.35 3.23 1.76
C ILE A 363 39.43 4.68 2.21
N GLY A 364 40.52 4.98 2.92
CA GLY A 364 40.64 6.23 3.64
C GLY A 364 41.30 7.31 2.81
N GLY A 365 40.67 8.48 2.73
CA GLY A 365 41.34 9.71 2.28
C GLY A 365 42.60 10.01 3.11
N THR A 366 43.49 10.87 2.60
CA THR A 366 44.75 11.23 3.28
C THR A 366 44.54 11.83 4.67
N ASP A 367 43.39 12.45 4.88
CA ASP A 367 43.08 13.20 6.09
C ASP A 367 42.45 12.32 7.18
N VAL A 368 42.19 11.04 6.85
CA VAL A 368 41.64 10.04 7.78
C VAL A 368 42.77 9.43 8.60
N VAL A 369 42.67 9.50 9.92
CA VAL A 369 43.60 8.85 10.85
C VAL A 369 43.04 7.57 11.46
N GLY A 370 41.73 7.36 11.38
CA GLY A 370 41.08 6.14 11.83
C GLY A 370 39.56 6.17 11.69
N TYR A 371 38.93 5.13 12.23
CA TYR A 371 37.52 4.86 12.06
C TYR A 371 36.87 4.51 13.39
N GLU A 372 35.77 5.19 13.71
CA GLU A 372 34.92 4.82 14.84
C GLU A 372 33.80 3.89 14.39
N VAL A 373 33.65 2.76 15.08
CA VAL A 373 32.51 1.86 14.90
C VAL A 373 31.48 2.18 15.96
N TRP A 374 30.27 2.44 15.52
CA TRP A 374 29.11 2.72 16.32
C TRP A 374 28.09 1.61 16.11
N SER A 375 27.42 1.15 17.16
CA SER A 375 26.31 0.22 17.02
C SER A 375 25.31 0.38 18.14
N GLY A 376 24.09 -0.09 17.91
CA GLY A 376 23.03 -0.03 18.90
C GLY A 376 21.74 -0.63 18.41
N LEU A 377 20.69 -0.42 19.20
CA LEU A 377 19.35 -0.97 18.94
C LEU A 377 18.71 -0.38 17.68
N THR A 378 19.00 0.88 17.36
CA THR A 378 18.46 1.57 16.17
C THR A 378 19.50 2.51 15.57
N ALA A 379 19.25 2.98 14.35
CA ALA A 379 20.09 3.98 13.68
C ALA A 379 20.23 5.31 14.47
N TRP A 380 19.30 5.57 15.39
CA TRP A 380 19.21 6.81 16.19
C TRP A 380 19.71 6.64 17.63
N GLN A 381 20.02 5.41 18.05
CA GLN A 381 20.48 5.06 19.39
C GLN A 381 21.72 4.18 19.28
N MET A 382 22.83 4.78 18.83
CA MET A 382 24.11 4.09 18.75
C MET A 382 25.08 4.59 19.81
N THR A 383 25.91 3.69 20.29
CA THR A 383 27.10 4.02 21.08
C THR A 383 28.34 3.62 20.31
N ARG A 384 29.45 4.34 20.54
CA ARG A 384 30.75 3.95 19.98
C ARG A 384 31.18 2.63 20.62
N THR A 385 31.31 1.59 19.82
CA THR A 385 31.70 0.25 20.27
C THR A 385 33.15 -0.08 19.98
N ALA A 386 33.77 0.55 18.98
CA ALA A 386 35.20 0.35 18.70
C ALA A 386 35.84 1.57 18.01
N TYR A 387 37.16 1.59 17.99
CA TYR A 387 37.96 2.46 17.14
C TYR A 387 39.08 1.66 16.50
N HIS A 388 39.27 1.88 15.20
CA HIS A 388 40.27 1.21 14.39
C HIS A 388 41.17 2.27 13.75
N PRO A 389 42.46 2.35 14.11
CA PRO A 389 43.39 3.24 13.43
C PRO A 389 43.52 2.85 11.96
N LYS A 390 43.76 3.84 11.09
CA LYS A 390 44.01 3.58 9.66
C LYS A 390 45.34 2.82 9.51
N THR A 391 45.31 1.68 8.82
CA THR A 391 46.48 0.78 8.66
C THR A 391 47.15 0.84 7.28
N GLY A 392 46.73 1.77 6.42
CA GLY A 392 47.19 1.89 5.04
C GLY A 392 46.13 2.55 4.16
N TRP A 393 46.21 2.38 2.83
CA TRP A 393 45.20 2.88 1.89
C TRP A 393 43.80 2.37 2.20
N ALA A 394 43.69 1.07 2.48
CA ALA A 394 42.47 0.46 2.97
C ALA A 394 42.65 -0.03 4.41
N THR A 395 41.59 0.04 5.21
CA THR A 395 41.53 -0.53 6.55
C THR A 395 40.37 -1.51 6.63
N LYS A 396 40.71 -2.78 6.82
CA LYS A 396 39.75 -3.84 7.11
C LYS A 396 39.39 -3.77 8.60
N ILE A 397 38.11 -3.61 8.88
CA ILE A 397 37.52 -3.57 10.19
C ILE A 397 36.67 -4.83 10.33
N SER A 398 37.23 -5.82 11.04
CA SER A 398 36.52 -7.05 11.38
C SER A 398 36.01 -6.97 12.81
N GLY A 399 34.73 -7.25 13.01
CA GLY A 399 34.12 -7.22 14.34
C GLY A 399 32.90 -8.12 14.43
N GLN A 400 32.65 -8.61 15.65
CA GLN A 400 31.39 -9.24 15.99
C GLN A 400 30.49 -8.17 16.60
N LEU A 401 29.30 -7.96 16.03
CA LEU A 401 28.34 -7.04 16.64
C LEU A 401 27.86 -7.62 17.98
N PRO A 402 27.74 -6.80 19.03
CA PRO A 402 27.16 -7.25 20.29
C PRO A 402 25.76 -7.83 20.09
N LEU A 403 25.45 -8.90 20.81
CA LEU A 403 24.10 -9.49 20.82
C LEU A 403 23.07 -8.42 21.26
N GLY A 404 22.05 -8.18 20.43
CA GLY A 404 21.00 -7.19 20.70
C GLY A 404 21.17 -5.84 19.99
N HIS A 405 22.22 -5.66 19.19
CA HIS A 405 22.37 -4.50 18.31
C HIS A 405 21.74 -4.80 16.94
N ALA A 406 20.87 -3.92 16.45
CA ALA A 406 20.16 -4.08 15.18
C ALA A 406 20.53 -3.00 14.14
N ALA A 407 21.41 -2.08 14.51
CA ALA A 407 22.00 -1.11 13.60
C ALA A 407 23.48 -0.87 13.93
N PHE A 408 24.25 -0.53 12.90
CA PHE A 408 25.66 -0.15 13.03
C PHE A 408 26.03 0.97 12.05
N GLN A 409 27.10 1.69 12.36
CA GLN A 409 27.64 2.79 11.58
C GLN A 409 29.16 2.84 11.74
N VAL A 410 29.90 3.18 10.69
CA VAL A 410 31.34 3.43 10.76
C VAL A 410 31.62 4.84 10.30
N ARG A 411 32.30 5.63 11.14
CA ARG A 411 32.60 7.05 10.90
C ARG A 411 34.10 7.24 10.69
N ALA A 412 34.50 7.94 9.65
CA ALA A 412 35.90 8.32 9.44
C ALA A 412 36.23 9.59 10.23
N VAL A 413 37.38 9.60 10.90
CA VAL A 413 37.82 10.74 11.72
C VAL A 413 39.19 11.25 11.27
N ASP A 414 39.37 12.56 11.42
CA ASP A 414 40.64 13.24 11.17
C ASP A 414 41.55 13.30 12.40
N ALA A 415 42.73 13.90 12.24
CA ALA A 415 43.71 14.07 13.31
C ALA A 415 43.21 14.93 14.49
N ALA A 416 42.19 15.76 14.29
CA ALA A 416 41.53 16.54 15.34
C ALA A 416 40.38 15.77 16.02
N GLY A 417 40.08 14.55 15.56
CA GLY A 417 38.95 13.74 16.02
C GLY A 417 37.60 14.18 15.44
N GLN A 418 37.59 15.06 14.44
CA GLN A 418 36.39 15.51 13.77
C GLN A 418 35.96 14.49 12.72
N HIS A 419 34.64 14.29 12.58
CA HIS A 419 34.10 13.41 11.56
C HIS A 419 34.19 14.09 10.20
N ILE A 420 34.85 13.43 9.25
CA ILE A 420 35.14 13.96 7.91
C ILE A 420 34.49 13.15 6.78
N GLY A 421 33.70 12.13 7.13
CA GLY A 421 32.95 11.30 6.18
C GLY A 421 32.47 9.99 6.78
N GLY A 422 31.72 9.21 6.00
CA GLY A 422 31.25 7.88 6.37
C GLY A 422 30.00 7.85 7.24
N TYR A 423 28.85 8.14 6.63
CA TYR A 423 27.55 8.14 7.30
C TYR A 423 26.56 7.25 6.56
N SER A 424 26.72 5.93 6.70
CA SER A 424 25.62 4.99 6.42
C SER A 424 25.33 4.22 7.69
N ALA A 425 24.12 4.42 8.24
CA ALA A 425 23.62 3.67 9.38
C ALA A 425 22.85 2.47 8.85
N ILE A 426 23.47 1.30 8.83
CA ILE A 426 22.87 0.10 8.25
C ILE A 426 21.97 -0.54 9.31
N GLY A 427 20.66 -0.50 9.08
CA GLY A 427 19.67 -1.30 9.81
C GLY A 427 19.68 -2.73 9.29
N LEU A 428 19.93 -3.71 10.15
CA LEU A 428 20.02 -5.13 9.78
C LEU A 428 18.62 -5.77 9.60
N GLY A 429 17.98 -5.44 8.48
CA GLY A 429 17.43 -6.40 7.51
C GLY A 429 16.30 -7.36 7.88
N ASP A 430 15.78 -7.38 9.10
CA ASP A 430 14.71 -8.31 9.47
C ASP A 430 13.50 -7.59 10.10
N PRO A 431 12.36 -7.49 9.38
CA PRO A 431 11.16 -6.80 9.87
C PRO A 431 10.65 -7.32 11.21
N ILE A 432 10.85 -8.62 11.50
CA ILE A 432 10.48 -9.21 12.78
C ILE A 432 11.37 -8.65 13.89
N MET A 433 12.68 -8.56 13.65
CA MET A 433 13.62 -8.05 14.66
C MET A 433 13.49 -6.55 14.88
N VAL A 434 13.21 -5.80 13.82
CA VAL A 434 12.92 -4.37 13.89
C VAL A 434 11.65 -4.11 14.72
N GLU A 435 10.56 -4.81 14.43
CA GLU A 435 9.31 -4.66 15.17
C GLU A 435 9.43 -5.16 16.61
N TYR A 436 10.09 -6.31 16.82
CA TYR A 436 10.37 -6.83 18.16
C TYR A 436 11.21 -5.85 18.98
N GLY A 437 12.23 -5.22 18.38
CA GLY A 437 13.04 -4.17 18.99
C GLY A 437 12.21 -2.92 19.31
N ARG A 438 11.37 -2.44 18.38
CA ARG A 438 10.46 -1.30 18.57
C ARG A 438 9.52 -1.52 19.75
N LEU A 439 9.10 -2.75 19.99
CA LEU A 439 8.24 -3.14 21.10
C LEU A 439 8.98 -3.26 22.45
N GLY A 440 10.32 -3.20 22.46
CA GLY A 440 11.14 -3.34 23.66
C GLY A 440 11.80 -4.71 23.84
N GLY A 441 11.80 -5.54 22.79
CA GLY A 441 12.49 -6.83 22.77
C GLY A 441 12.00 -7.79 23.87
N PRO A 442 12.89 -8.48 24.60
CA PRO A 442 12.50 -9.42 25.66
C PRO A 442 11.72 -8.80 26.82
N ALA A 443 11.82 -7.48 27.02
CA ALA A 443 11.06 -6.75 28.04
C ALA A 443 9.66 -6.32 27.55
N SER A 444 9.36 -6.51 26.26
CA SER A 444 8.04 -6.25 25.69
C SER A 444 7.00 -7.27 26.15
N PHE A 445 5.73 -7.01 25.83
CA PHE A 445 4.65 -7.97 26.08
C PHE A 445 4.80 -9.30 25.33
N LEU A 446 5.64 -9.35 24.27
CA LEU A 446 5.90 -10.58 23.52
C LEU A 446 6.82 -11.54 24.29
N GLY A 447 7.70 -11.03 25.15
CA GLY A 447 8.70 -11.86 25.83
C GLY A 447 9.64 -12.58 24.85
N LYS A 448 10.18 -13.74 25.22
CA LYS A 448 11.18 -14.47 24.43
C LYS A 448 10.57 -15.17 23.20
N PRO A 449 11.34 -15.33 22.11
CA PRO A 449 10.90 -16.12 20.95
C PRO A 449 10.71 -17.60 21.32
N VAL A 450 9.77 -18.26 20.63
CA VAL A 450 9.42 -19.65 20.81
C VAL A 450 9.59 -20.38 19.47
N GLY A 451 10.49 -21.35 19.43
CA GLY A 451 10.72 -22.19 18.25
C GLY A 451 11.33 -21.44 17.05
N ALA A 452 11.51 -22.20 15.97
CA ALA A 452 11.95 -21.67 14.69
C ALA A 452 10.80 -20.95 13.97
N ARG A 453 11.14 -20.05 13.03
CA ARG A 453 10.16 -19.43 12.16
C ARG A 453 9.43 -20.46 11.33
N ARG A 454 8.18 -20.14 11.01
CA ARG A 454 7.32 -20.96 10.18
C ARG A 454 6.56 -20.11 9.18
N THR A 455 5.99 -20.74 8.17
CA THR A 455 5.11 -20.09 7.20
C THR A 455 3.65 -20.33 7.58
N LEU A 456 2.83 -19.29 7.53
CA LEU A 456 1.38 -19.38 7.70
C LEU A 456 0.70 -18.60 6.58
N GLY A 457 0.02 -19.31 5.67
CA GLY A 457 -0.69 -18.69 4.54
C GLY A 457 0.21 -17.88 3.60
N GLY A 458 1.45 -18.33 3.39
CA GLY A 458 2.45 -17.65 2.56
C GLY A 458 3.25 -16.55 3.29
N LEU A 459 2.87 -16.17 4.52
CA LEU A 459 3.60 -15.20 5.33
C LEU A 459 4.55 -15.91 6.29
N GLU A 460 5.77 -15.38 6.44
CA GLU A 460 6.72 -15.84 7.46
C GLU A 460 6.34 -15.26 8.83
N VAL A 461 6.34 -16.10 9.86
CA VAL A 461 5.96 -15.74 11.23
C VAL A 461 6.98 -16.26 12.24
N GLN A 462 7.35 -15.40 13.18
CA GLN A 462 8.05 -15.78 14.41
C GLN A 462 7.08 -15.75 15.58
N ASP A 463 6.99 -16.87 16.29
CA ASP A 463 6.23 -16.97 17.52
C ASP A 463 7.07 -16.55 18.73
N TYR A 464 6.41 -15.97 19.72
CA TYR A 464 6.94 -15.52 21.01
C TYR A 464 5.98 -15.99 22.12
N VAL A 465 6.44 -15.97 23.37
CA VAL A 465 5.60 -16.39 24.52
C VAL A 465 4.30 -15.58 24.59
N GLY A 466 4.35 -14.28 24.30
CA GLY A 466 3.23 -13.35 24.40
C GLY A 466 2.53 -13.03 23.07
N GLY A 467 2.90 -13.66 21.95
CA GLY A 467 2.30 -13.37 20.65
C GLY A 467 3.15 -13.78 19.45
N SER A 468 2.89 -13.21 18.29
CA SER A 468 3.59 -13.52 17.04
C SER A 468 3.84 -12.26 16.22
N ILE A 469 4.94 -12.24 15.47
CA ILE A 469 5.23 -11.19 14.48
C ILE A 469 5.27 -11.80 13.09
N PHE A 470 4.49 -11.23 12.17
CA PHE A 470 4.38 -11.61 10.77
C PHE A 470 5.19 -10.67 9.89
N ILE A 471 5.91 -11.21 8.91
CA ILE A 471 6.49 -10.40 7.82
C ILE A 471 5.39 -10.12 6.80
N LEU A 472 5.11 -8.84 6.55
CA LEU A 472 4.15 -8.43 5.52
C LEU A 472 4.86 -8.16 4.19
N ASN A 473 6.02 -7.51 4.28
CA ASN A 473 6.95 -7.23 3.19
C ASN A 473 8.34 -6.91 3.78
N PHE A 474 9.30 -6.53 2.92
CA PHE A 474 10.67 -6.19 3.34
C PHE A 474 10.79 -5.09 4.40
N TYR A 475 9.77 -4.24 4.59
CA TYR A 475 9.84 -3.07 5.48
C TYR A 475 8.86 -3.09 6.64
N SER A 476 7.89 -4.01 6.63
CA SER A 476 6.79 -3.96 7.59
C SER A 476 6.43 -5.34 8.12
N ALA A 477 6.03 -5.32 9.37
CA ALA A 477 5.60 -6.47 10.11
C ALA A 477 4.26 -6.19 10.80
N ALA A 478 3.52 -7.24 11.10
CA ALA A 478 2.32 -7.16 11.93
C ALA A 478 2.53 -7.94 13.23
N THR A 479 2.09 -7.37 14.35
CA THR A 479 2.17 -8.03 15.66
C THR A 479 0.79 -8.40 16.17
N LEU A 480 0.61 -9.67 16.50
CA LEU A 480 -0.54 -10.19 17.23
C LEU A 480 -0.12 -10.60 18.64
N THR A 481 -0.92 -10.24 19.65
CA THR A 481 -0.81 -10.83 21.00
C THR A 481 -1.18 -12.31 20.98
N ALA A 482 -0.81 -13.08 22.01
CA ALA A 482 -1.15 -14.50 22.10
C ALA A 482 -2.67 -14.76 22.02
N ALA A 483 -3.48 -13.89 22.64
CA ALA A 483 -4.93 -13.98 22.57
C ALA A 483 -5.48 -13.70 21.16
N GLU A 484 -4.94 -12.68 20.48
CA GLU A 484 -5.29 -12.38 19.09
C GLU A 484 -4.86 -13.49 18.14
N MET A 485 -3.67 -14.07 18.34
CA MET A 485 -3.17 -15.18 17.52
C MET A 485 -4.02 -16.45 17.71
N GLY A 486 -4.44 -16.73 18.94
CA GLY A 486 -5.38 -17.82 19.24
C GLY A 486 -6.72 -17.63 18.53
N LYS A 487 -7.29 -16.41 18.57
CA LYS A 487 -8.52 -16.08 17.85
C LYS A 487 -8.33 -16.16 16.33
N TYR A 488 -7.24 -15.61 15.81
CA TYR A 488 -6.94 -15.62 14.38
C TYR A 488 -6.84 -17.05 13.84
N THR A 489 -6.21 -17.94 14.59
CA THR A 489 -6.15 -19.37 14.26
C THR A 489 -7.54 -20.02 14.30
N GLN A 490 -8.36 -19.70 15.31
CA GLN A 490 -9.71 -20.22 15.46
C GLN A 490 -10.61 -19.87 14.26
N VAL A 491 -10.49 -18.67 13.70
CA VAL A 491 -11.30 -18.25 12.54
C VAL A 491 -10.77 -18.77 11.20
N GLY A 492 -9.62 -19.45 11.19
CA GLY A 492 -9.01 -20.07 10.00
C GLY A 492 -7.73 -19.39 9.48
N GLY A 493 -7.18 -18.42 10.21
CA GLY A 493 -5.93 -17.74 9.88
C GLY A 493 -5.99 -16.98 8.54
N PRO A 494 -4.91 -16.95 7.76
CA PRO A 494 -4.85 -16.19 6.51
C PRO A 494 -5.84 -16.65 5.44
N ALA A 495 -6.30 -17.90 5.49
CA ALA A 495 -7.30 -18.43 4.56
C ALA A 495 -8.75 -18.13 4.99
N SER A 496 -8.93 -17.50 6.15
CA SER A 496 -10.25 -17.11 6.64
C SER A 496 -10.82 -15.91 5.90
N TRP A 497 -12.10 -15.62 6.14
CA TRP A 497 -12.74 -14.40 5.67
C TRP A 497 -12.08 -13.11 6.19
N LEU A 498 -11.22 -13.18 7.21
CA LEU A 498 -10.51 -12.05 7.78
C LEU A 498 -9.31 -11.62 6.92
N GLY A 499 -8.68 -12.56 6.20
CA GLY A 499 -7.48 -12.34 5.40
C GLY A 499 -6.20 -12.14 6.22
N ALA A 500 -5.14 -11.65 5.58
CA ALA A 500 -3.85 -11.39 6.22
C ALA A 500 -3.87 -10.14 7.13
N PRO A 501 -3.01 -10.07 8.17
CA PRO A 501 -2.87 -8.86 8.96
C PRO A 501 -2.22 -7.73 8.15
N THR A 502 -2.64 -6.48 8.37
CA THR A 502 -2.15 -5.30 7.62
C THR A 502 -0.99 -4.57 8.29
N GLY A 503 -0.66 -4.93 9.53
CA GLY A 503 0.31 -4.22 10.37
C GLY A 503 -0.26 -3.02 11.11
N GLN A 504 -1.43 -2.51 10.70
CA GLN A 504 -2.09 -1.42 11.40
C GLN A 504 -2.71 -1.92 12.72
N THR A 505 -2.35 -1.24 13.82
CA THR A 505 -2.91 -1.47 15.15
C THR A 505 -3.21 -0.13 15.82
N VAL A 506 -4.39 -0.02 16.44
CA VAL A 506 -4.77 1.15 17.24
C VAL A 506 -5.13 0.71 18.65
N THR A 507 -4.47 1.28 19.66
CA THR A 507 -4.77 1.06 21.07
C THR A 507 -5.30 2.34 21.70
N GLU A 508 -6.52 2.30 22.23
CA GLU A 508 -7.19 3.46 22.83
C GLU A 508 -8.02 3.00 24.03
N ALA A 509 -7.90 3.71 25.16
CA ALA A 509 -8.65 3.40 26.40
C ALA A 509 -8.59 1.92 26.85
N GLY A 510 -7.46 1.24 26.62
CA GLY A 510 -7.28 -0.19 26.97
C GLY A 510 -7.92 -1.18 26.00
N VAL A 511 -8.38 -0.72 24.83
CA VAL A 511 -8.92 -1.53 23.75
C VAL A 511 -7.94 -1.49 22.58
N ARG A 512 -7.50 -2.65 22.12
CA ARG A 512 -6.61 -2.82 20.97
C ARG A 512 -7.44 -3.29 19.77
N ARG A 513 -7.27 -2.62 18.64
CA ARG A 513 -7.87 -2.95 17.34
C ARG A 513 -6.75 -3.28 16.37
N THR A 514 -6.70 -4.52 15.92
CA THR A 514 -5.70 -5.00 14.96
C THR A 514 -6.36 -5.29 13.63
N TYR A 515 -5.89 -4.64 12.55
CA TYR A 515 -6.57 -4.62 11.26
C TYR A 515 -6.02 -5.68 10.30
N PHE A 516 -6.93 -6.30 9.57
CA PHE A 516 -6.70 -7.34 8.56
C PHE A 516 -7.32 -6.88 7.23
N GLU A 517 -6.98 -7.55 6.13
CA GLU A 517 -7.45 -7.20 4.78
C GLU A 517 -8.97 -7.02 4.69
N HIS A 518 -9.73 -7.83 5.45
CA HIS A 518 -11.18 -7.87 5.38
C HIS A 518 -11.86 -7.79 6.76
N GLY A 519 -11.17 -7.27 7.78
CA GLY A 519 -11.79 -7.06 9.09
C GLY A 519 -10.83 -6.65 10.19
N VAL A 520 -11.28 -6.78 11.43
CA VAL A 520 -10.57 -6.32 12.64
C VAL A 520 -10.70 -7.36 13.75
N LEU A 521 -9.61 -7.58 14.47
CA LEU A 521 -9.64 -8.18 15.80
C LEU A 521 -9.73 -7.10 16.88
N TRP A 522 -10.70 -7.26 17.77
CA TRP A 522 -10.87 -6.44 18.97
C TRP A 522 -10.35 -7.20 20.18
N SER A 523 -9.41 -6.61 20.91
CA SER A 523 -8.78 -7.18 22.09
C SER A 523 -8.87 -6.20 23.26
N SER A 524 -9.27 -6.71 24.43
CA SER A 524 -9.32 -5.93 25.67
C SER A 524 -9.11 -6.85 26.88
N SER A 525 -8.88 -6.27 28.06
CA SER A 525 -8.87 -7.03 29.31
C SER A 525 -10.27 -7.37 29.84
N LYS A 526 -11.33 -6.82 29.24
CA LYS A 526 -12.71 -6.94 29.72
C LYS A 526 -13.53 -8.00 28.99
N THR A 527 -13.19 -8.24 27.72
CA THR A 527 -13.97 -9.11 26.82
C THR A 527 -13.04 -10.09 26.09
N PRO A 528 -13.54 -11.28 25.69
CA PRO A 528 -12.80 -12.15 24.79
C PRO A 528 -12.45 -11.43 23.50
N VAL A 529 -11.34 -11.82 22.86
CA VAL A 529 -10.99 -11.29 21.54
C VAL A 529 -12.13 -11.62 20.58
N ALA A 530 -12.52 -10.66 19.75
CA ALA A 530 -13.63 -10.80 18.80
C ALA A 530 -13.18 -10.44 17.37
N ALA A 531 -13.50 -11.31 16.41
CA ALA A 531 -13.29 -11.08 14.99
C ALA A 531 -14.54 -10.49 14.33
N VAL A 532 -14.41 -9.30 13.73
CA VAL A 532 -15.51 -8.57 13.09
C VAL A 532 -15.11 -8.04 11.71
N GLY A 533 -16.08 -7.87 10.83
CA GLY A 533 -15.90 -7.33 9.48
C GLY A 533 -15.49 -5.84 9.46
N PRO A 534 -15.20 -5.31 8.26
CA PRO A 534 -14.67 -3.95 8.09
C PRO A 534 -15.69 -2.86 8.40
N GLU A 535 -16.96 -3.22 8.57
CA GLU A 535 -18.05 -2.29 8.88
C GLU A 535 -17.93 -1.68 10.29
N LEU A 536 -17.06 -2.24 11.12
CA LEU A 536 -16.64 -1.68 12.42
C LEU A 536 -15.21 -1.09 12.40
N SER A 537 -14.69 -0.75 11.22
CA SER A 537 -13.44 0.01 11.08
C SER A 537 -13.52 1.38 11.78
N ALA A 538 -12.34 2.01 11.99
CA ALA A 538 -12.17 3.20 12.83
C ALA A 538 -13.29 4.25 12.69
N GLY A 539 -13.61 4.68 11.46
CA GLY A 539 -14.60 5.74 11.22
C GLY A 539 -16.05 5.36 11.52
N ALA A 540 -16.43 4.09 11.36
CA ALA A 540 -17.78 3.62 11.70
C ALA A 540 -17.97 3.45 13.21
N TRP A 541 -16.91 3.05 13.91
CA TRP A 541 -16.92 2.85 15.36
C TRP A 541 -17.01 4.15 16.16
N GLU A 542 -16.36 5.23 15.73
CA GLU A 542 -16.34 6.50 16.49
C GLU A 542 -17.75 7.01 16.85
N ARG A 543 -18.74 6.79 15.97
CA ARG A 543 -20.15 7.15 16.22
C ARG A 543 -20.86 6.22 17.21
N ARG A 544 -20.28 5.05 17.49
CA ARG A 544 -20.87 3.93 18.23
C ARG A 544 -20.11 3.59 19.51
N VAL A 545 -19.09 4.37 19.89
CA VAL A 545 -18.29 4.20 21.12
C VAL A 545 -19.15 3.96 22.37
N ARG A 546 -20.29 4.67 22.47
CA ARG A 546 -21.25 4.54 23.58
C ARG A 546 -21.83 3.13 23.77
N LEU A 547 -21.83 2.31 22.73
CA LEU A 547 -22.43 0.97 22.72
C LEU A 547 -21.50 -0.10 23.32
N GLY A 548 -20.24 0.25 23.60
CA GLY A 548 -19.24 -0.67 24.14
C GLY A 548 -18.65 -1.60 23.07
N ILE A 549 -17.61 -2.32 23.44
CA ILE A 549 -16.80 -3.10 22.50
C ILE A 549 -17.47 -4.43 22.11
N PRO A 550 -17.03 -5.07 21.01
CA PRO A 550 -17.47 -6.42 20.68
C PRO A 550 -17.20 -7.44 21.79
N VAL A 551 -18.19 -8.29 22.05
CA VAL A 551 -18.13 -9.36 23.08
C VAL A 551 -18.09 -10.77 22.47
N ALA A 552 -18.27 -10.88 21.16
CA ALA A 552 -18.25 -12.14 20.41
C ALA A 552 -17.89 -11.89 18.95
N ASP A 553 -17.45 -12.95 18.26
CA ASP A 553 -17.22 -12.93 16.83
C ASP A 553 -18.51 -12.59 16.07
N GLN A 554 -18.35 -12.00 14.89
CA GLN A 554 -19.47 -11.79 13.99
C GLN A 554 -20.12 -13.12 13.60
N ALA A 555 -21.43 -13.11 13.39
CA ALA A 555 -22.18 -14.30 13.04
C ALA A 555 -23.22 -14.02 11.96
N VAL A 556 -23.42 -15.01 11.08
CA VAL A 556 -24.53 -14.99 10.11
C VAL A 556 -25.84 -15.26 10.86
N VAL A 557 -26.86 -14.47 10.56
CA VAL A 557 -28.20 -14.55 11.14
C VAL A 557 -29.27 -14.43 10.06
N GLY A 558 -30.47 -14.88 10.39
CA GLY A 558 -31.62 -14.88 9.50
C GLY A 558 -31.62 -16.09 8.55
N ARG A 559 -32.78 -16.74 8.40
CA ARG A 559 -32.89 -18.00 7.64
C ARG A 559 -32.65 -17.89 6.13
N HIS A 560 -32.72 -16.68 5.55
CA HIS A 560 -32.88 -16.53 4.09
C HIS A 560 -32.06 -15.41 3.42
N ARG A 561 -31.23 -14.64 4.14
CA ARG A 561 -30.69 -13.38 3.58
C ARG A 561 -29.22 -13.04 3.89
N GLY A 562 -28.47 -13.94 4.54
CA GLY A 562 -27.04 -13.70 4.80
C GLY A 562 -26.78 -12.43 5.62
N TYR A 563 -27.69 -12.08 6.53
CA TYR A 563 -27.46 -10.95 7.43
C TYR A 563 -26.37 -11.30 8.42
N GLN A 564 -25.65 -10.29 8.87
CA GLN A 564 -24.59 -10.42 9.85
C GLN A 564 -25.00 -9.71 11.14
N VAL A 565 -24.57 -10.26 12.27
CA VAL A 565 -24.71 -9.63 13.59
C VAL A 565 -23.35 -9.50 14.26
N VAL A 566 -23.11 -8.37 14.92
CA VAL A 566 -22.03 -8.19 15.89
C VAL A 566 -22.62 -7.85 17.24
N LYS A 567 -22.28 -8.62 18.27
CA LYS A 567 -22.71 -8.37 19.66
C LYS A 567 -21.72 -7.44 20.34
N LEU A 568 -22.23 -6.34 20.87
CA LEU A 568 -21.50 -5.37 21.70
C LEU A 568 -21.94 -5.47 23.16
N GLU A 569 -21.21 -4.84 24.08
CA GLU A 569 -21.57 -4.82 25.52
C GLU A 569 -22.99 -4.30 25.79
N ARG A 570 -23.46 -3.31 25.02
CA ARG A 570 -24.75 -2.64 25.22
C ARG A 570 -25.70 -2.72 24.03
N ALA A 571 -25.30 -3.35 22.92
CA ALA A 571 -26.09 -3.35 21.69
C ALA A 571 -25.81 -4.58 20.83
N GLU A 572 -26.64 -4.79 19.82
CA GLU A 572 -26.32 -5.63 18.66
C GLU A 572 -26.33 -4.78 17.41
N LEU A 573 -25.36 -5.02 16.54
CA LEU A 573 -25.27 -4.40 15.22
C LEU A 573 -25.70 -5.40 14.17
N TYR A 574 -26.62 -5.01 13.29
CA TYR A 574 -27.10 -5.83 12.19
C TYR A 574 -26.75 -5.17 10.85
N TYR A 575 -26.28 -5.95 9.88
CA TYR A 575 -26.05 -5.48 8.51
C TYR A 575 -26.25 -6.60 7.47
N SER A 576 -26.31 -6.24 6.18
CA SER A 576 -26.34 -7.20 5.07
C SER A 576 -25.05 -7.08 4.26
N SER A 577 -24.43 -8.22 3.93
CA SER A 577 -23.26 -8.29 3.05
C SER A 577 -23.63 -8.44 1.57
N GLY A 578 -24.91 -8.31 1.20
CA GLY A 578 -25.42 -8.43 -0.17
C GLY A 578 -25.42 -7.10 -0.95
N PRO A 579 -25.79 -7.11 -2.25
CA PRO A 579 -25.81 -5.92 -3.11
C PRO A 579 -26.79 -4.83 -2.63
N GLU A 580 -27.70 -5.16 -1.72
CA GLU A 580 -28.63 -4.22 -1.11
C GLU A 580 -27.97 -3.37 0.00
N ASN A 581 -26.69 -3.62 0.34
CA ASN A 581 -25.90 -3.03 1.43
C ASN A 581 -26.50 -1.76 2.06
N GLU A 582 -27.41 -1.98 3.01
CA GLU A 582 -28.19 -0.91 3.63
C GLU A 582 -27.40 -0.20 4.74
N GLY A 583 -26.16 -0.61 4.98
CA GLY A 583 -25.32 -0.15 6.08
C GLY A 583 -25.67 -0.79 7.43
N VAL A 584 -24.83 -0.53 8.43
CA VAL A 584 -24.94 -1.10 9.78
C VAL A 584 -26.03 -0.41 10.59
N ARG A 585 -26.83 -1.18 11.33
CA ARG A 585 -27.88 -0.71 12.23
C ARG A 585 -27.69 -1.19 13.65
N ASP A 586 -27.69 -0.27 14.62
CA ASP A 586 -27.65 -0.61 16.04
C ASP A 586 -29.04 -0.77 16.65
N ILE A 587 -29.20 -1.82 17.45
CA ILE A 587 -30.38 -2.05 18.26
C ILE A 587 -29.96 -2.38 19.69
N TYR A 588 -30.57 -1.69 20.66
CA TYR A 588 -30.22 -1.83 22.07
C TYR A 588 -31.41 -1.61 23.00
N GLY A 589 -31.17 -1.84 24.29
CA GLY A 589 -32.11 -1.53 25.37
C GLY A 589 -33.48 -2.18 25.22
N ALA A 590 -34.53 -1.46 25.64
CA ALA A 590 -35.89 -1.96 25.63
C ALA A 590 -36.41 -2.28 24.22
N ILE A 591 -35.97 -1.54 23.20
CA ILE A 591 -36.38 -1.78 21.81
C ILE A 591 -35.83 -3.13 21.33
N GLN A 592 -34.57 -3.44 21.62
CA GLN A 592 -33.99 -4.76 21.32
C GLN A 592 -34.73 -5.89 22.04
N THR A 593 -35.05 -5.71 23.32
CA THR A 593 -35.80 -6.71 24.10
C THR A 593 -37.15 -7.00 23.45
N THR A 594 -37.93 -5.96 23.11
CA THR A 594 -39.22 -6.11 22.44
C THR A 594 -39.06 -6.75 21.06
N TRP A 595 -38.07 -6.35 20.28
CA TRP A 595 -37.82 -6.94 18.96
C TRP A 595 -37.52 -8.44 19.03
N LYS A 596 -36.68 -8.87 19.98
CA LYS A 596 -36.39 -10.30 20.21
C LYS A 596 -37.63 -11.07 20.64
N GLN A 597 -38.49 -10.48 21.47
CA GLN A 597 -39.78 -11.09 21.85
C GLN A 597 -40.72 -11.26 20.64
N GLN A 598 -40.60 -10.41 19.62
CA GLN A 598 -41.35 -10.52 18.35
C GLN A 598 -40.67 -11.45 17.32
N GLY A 599 -39.70 -12.27 17.74
CA GLY A 599 -38.99 -13.21 16.88
C GLY A 599 -37.67 -12.67 16.28
N GLY A 600 -37.29 -11.43 16.61
CA GLY A 600 -36.05 -10.81 16.13
C GLY A 600 -35.97 -10.75 14.61
N ILE A 601 -34.81 -11.09 14.06
CA ILE A 601 -34.52 -11.02 12.61
C ILE A 601 -35.39 -11.96 11.76
N ASP A 602 -35.81 -13.09 12.33
CA ASP A 602 -36.72 -14.05 11.70
C ASP A 602 -38.20 -13.74 11.99
N GLY A 603 -38.45 -12.72 12.83
CA GLY A 603 -39.78 -12.29 13.24
C GLY A 603 -40.48 -11.43 12.19
N ILE A 604 -41.72 -11.05 12.49
CA ILE A 604 -42.57 -10.26 11.58
C ILE A 604 -41.99 -8.89 11.22
N LEU A 605 -41.18 -8.31 12.13
CA LEU A 605 -40.52 -7.02 11.91
C LEU A 605 -39.32 -7.16 10.96
N GLY A 606 -38.60 -8.27 11.02
CA GLY A 606 -37.40 -8.50 10.23
C GLY A 606 -36.25 -7.55 10.59
N MET A 607 -35.46 -7.20 9.58
CA MET A 607 -34.24 -6.40 9.70
C MET A 607 -34.53 -4.95 10.15
N PRO A 608 -33.73 -4.36 11.06
CA PRO A 608 -33.79 -2.93 11.35
C PRO A 608 -33.43 -2.09 10.11
N ARG A 609 -34.17 -1.00 9.88
CA ARG A 609 -33.92 -0.02 8.81
C ARG A 609 -33.25 1.25 9.33
N THR A 610 -33.38 1.54 10.61
CA THR A 610 -32.78 2.72 11.24
C THR A 610 -32.02 2.31 12.50
N ASP A 611 -31.03 3.13 12.84
CA ASP A 611 -30.50 3.23 14.20
C ASP A 611 -31.63 3.68 15.16
N GLU A 612 -31.36 3.72 16.46
CA GLU A 612 -32.32 4.23 17.44
C GLU A 612 -32.41 5.77 17.37
N ILE A 613 -33.52 6.27 16.83
CA ILE A 613 -33.74 7.69 16.54
C ILE A 613 -34.70 8.28 17.59
N PRO A 614 -34.48 9.53 18.06
CA PRO A 614 -35.48 10.25 18.86
C PRO A 614 -36.81 10.38 18.12
N THR A 615 -37.92 10.16 18.82
CA THR A 615 -39.24 10.42 18.25
C THR A 615 -39.47 11.91 18.04
N ARG A 616 -40.46 12.27 17.23
CA ARG A 616 -40.89 13.67 17.09
C ARG A 616 -41.61 14.17 18.35
N ALA A 617 -42.34 13.28 19.03
CA ALA A 617 -42.85 13.57 20.37
C ALA A 617 -41.68 13.57 21.38
N PRO A 618 -41.63 14.52 22.33
CA PRO A 618 -40.54 14.61 23.30
C PRO A 618 -40.36 13.34 24.14
N GLY A 619 -39.09 12.97 24.40
CA GLY A 619 -38.73 11.93 25.36
C GLY A 619 -38.81 10.47 24.87
N GLY A 620 -39.35 10.22 23.68
CA GLY A 620 -39.41 8.88 23.09
C GLY A 620 -38.27 8.57 22.11
N ARG A 621 -38.14 7.29 21.77
CA ARG A 621 -37.19 6.77 20.78
C ARG A 621 -37.80 5.65 19.96
N TYR A 622 -37.31 5.41 18.76
CA TYR A 622 -37.79 4.31 17.92
C TYR A 622 -36.70 3.74 17.01
N ASN A 623 -36.90 2.48 16.61
CA ASN A 623 -36.27 1.90 15.43
C ASN A 623 -37.38 1.53 14.43
N ASP A 624 -37.19 1.91 13.17
CA ASP A 624 -37.99 1.38 12.07
C ASP A 624 -37.36 0.08 11.56
N PHE A 625 -38.21 -0.86 11.16
CA PHE A 625 -37.88 -2.17 10.60
C PHE A 625 -38.58 -2.33 9.24
N TYR A 626 -38.23 -3.38 8.49
CA TYR A 626 -38.93 -3.68 7.25
C TYR A 626 -40.42 -3.94 7.44
N GLY A 627 -40.79 -4.64 8.50
CA GLY A 627 -42.18 -5.01 8.79
C GLY A 627 -42.97 -3.99 9.64
N GLY A 628 -42.33 -2.97 10.21
CA GLY A 628 -43.01 -2.06 11.13
C GLY A 628 -42.07 -1.13 11.90
N THR A 629 -42.48 -0.73 13.11
CA THR A 629 -41.69 0.09 14.03
C THR A 629 -41.76 -0.47 15.44
N ILE A 630 -40.73 -0.22 16.24
CA ILE A 630 -40.84 -0.33 17.69
C ILE A 630 -40.58 1.06 18.26
N THR A 631 -41.54 1.56 19.02
CA THR A 631 -41.45 2.86 19.69
C THR A 631 -41.38 2.66 21.19
N TRP A 632 -40.46 3.36 21.83
CA TRP A 632 -40.26 3.39 23.28
C TRP A 632 -40.52 4.80 23.83
N SER A 633 -41.13 4.86 25.02
CA SER A 633 -41.16 6.07 25.86
C SER A 633 -40.96 5.68 27.33
N PRO A 634 -40.50 6.61 28.19
CA PRO A 634 -40.43 6.38 29.63
C PRO A 634 -41.79 5.98 30.24
N SER A 635 -42.90 6.53 29.72
CA SER A 635 -44.24 6.29 30.25
C SER A 635 -44.90 4.99 29.79
N THR A 636 -44.51 4.47 28.62
CA THR A 636 -45.21 3.32 28.01
C THR A 636 -44.33 2.09 27.82
N GLY A 637 -42.99 2.22 27.83
CA GLY A 637 -42.09 1.14 27.42
C GLY A 637 -42.04 0.95 25.91
N ALA A 638 -41.33 -0.10 25.46
CA ALA A 638 -41.09 -0.37 24.04
C ALA A 638 -42.16 -1.30 23.46
N HIS A 639 -42.86 -0.86 22.41
CA HIS A 639 -43.95 -1.63 21.80
C HIS A 639 -43.84 -1.68 20.29
N ALA A 640 -44.10 -2.87 19.74
CA ALA A 640 -44.10 -3.12 18.31
C ALA A 640 -45.46 -2.76 17.68
N VAL A 641 -45.41 -2.02 16.57
CA VAL A 641 -46.55 -1.71 15.72
C VAL A 641 -46.17 -2.08 14.30
N TYR A 642 -46.90 -3.00 13.66
CA TYR A 642 -46.54 -3.52 12.33
C TYR A 642 -47.75 -3.65 11.40
N GLY A 643 -47.49 -4.04 10.15
CA GLY A 643 -48.52 -4.31 9.14
C GLY A 643 -49.53 -3.18 8.90
N ALA A 644 -50.81 -3.55 8.79
CA ALA A 644 -51.90 -2.61 8.52
C ALA A 644 -52.13 -1.61 9.68
N ILE A 645 -51.91 -2.04 10.92
CA ILE A 645 -52.03 -1.17 12.09
C ILE A 645 -50.94 -0.10 12.07
N PHE A 646 -49.70 -0.46 11.73
CA PHE A 646 -48.63 0.52 11.56
C PHE A 646 -48.90 1.50 10.43
N THR A 647 -49.44 1.02 9.31
CA THR A 647 -49.85 1.89 8.19
C THR A 647 -50.87 2.92 8.67
N LYS A 648 -51.85 2.51 9.47
CA LYS A 648 -52.83 3.41 10.07
C LYS A 648 -52.19 4.38 11.07
N TYR A 649 -51.40 3.89 12.02
CA TYR A 649 -50.71 4.73 13.01
C TYR A 649 -49.78 5.77 12.37
N ARG A 650 -49.10 5.40 11.28
CA ARG A 650 -48.30 6.35 10.49
C ARG A 650 -49.16 7.45 9.87
N SER A 651 -50.34 7.11 9.35
CA SER A 651 -51.27 8.08 8.76
C SER A 651 -51.81 9.09 9.79
N THR A 652 -51.82 8.74 11.08
CA THR A 652 -52.29 9.63 12.14
C THR A 652 -51.19 10.54 12.71
N GLY A 653 -49.96 10.47 12.18
CA GLY A 653 -48.81 11.23 12.69
C GLY A 653 -47.95 10.49 13.72
N ARG A 654 -48.13 9.16 13.86
CA ARG A 654 -47.47 8.31 14.86
C ARG A 654 -47.60 8.88 16.28
N GLU A 655 -46.53 8.91 17.06
CA GLU A 655 -46.51 9.30 18.47
C GLU A 655 -46.74 10.80 18.67
N SER A 656 -46.48 11.63 17.66
CA SER A 656 -46.85 13.05 17.65
C SER A 656 -48.30 13.29 17.22
N GLY A 657 -48.96 12.24 16.75
CA GLY A 657 -50.35 12.23 16.38
C GLY A 657 -51.28 12.17 17.60
N TYR A 658 -52.57 12.23 17.32
CA TYR A 658 -53.59 12.21 18.36
C TYR A 658 -53.62 10.91 19.19
N LEU A 659 -53.11 9.79 18.66
CA LEU A 659 -53.07 8.51 19.37
C LEU A 659 -52.01 8.48 20.48
N GLY A 660 -50.93 9.24 20.34
CA GLY A 660 -49.78 9.20 21.25
C GLY A 660 -48.97 7.90 21.13
N PHE A 661 -48.14 7.61 22.13
CA PHE A 661 -47.29 6.43 22.15
C PHE A 661 -48.10 5.12 22.27
N PRO A 662 -47.63 4.01 21.66
CA PRO A 662 -48.22 2.69 21.89
C PRO A 662 -48.03 2.26 23.35
N THR A 663 -49.03 1.60 23.91
CA THR A 663 -49.05 1.03 25.27
C THR A 663 -49.05 -0.50 25.26
N THR A 664 -49.25 -1.10 24.09
CA THR A 664 -49.11 -2.54 23.86
C THR A 664 -48.41 -2.79 22.54
N SER A 665 -47.69 -3.91 22.45
CA SER A 665 -47.35 -4.51 21.16
C SER A 665 -48.63 -5.07 20.52
N GLU A 666 -48.57 -5.38 19.22
CA GLU A 666 -49.74 -5.88 18.49
C GLU A 666 -50.16 -7.25 19.00
N MET A 667 -51.42 -7.38 19.41
CA MET A 667 -52.00 -8.60 19.97
C MET A 667 -53.17 -9.09 19.11
N GLY A 668 -53.43 -10.40 19.14
CA GLY A 668 -54.69 -10.94 18.63
C GLY A 668 -55.86 -10.48 19.49
N THR A 669 -56.99 -10.16 18.86
CA THR A 669 -58.20 -9.83 19.62
C THR A 669 -58.70 -11.04 20.38
N PRO A 670 -59.30 -10.85 21.56
CA PRO A 670 -59.84 -11.95 22.36
C PRO A 670 -60.87 -12.85 21.65
N ASP A 671 -61.60 -12.34 20.65
CA ASP A 671 -62.54 -13.13 19.84
C ASP A 671 -61.87 -13.91 18.68
N GLY A 672 -60.56 -13.76 18.49
CA GLY A 672 -59.77 -14.43 17.45
C GLY A 672 -59.96 -13.90 16.03
N ARG A 673 -60.76 -12.84 15.82
CA ARG A 673 -61.11 -12.32 14.48
C ARG A 673 -60.16 -11.27 13.93
N GLY A 674 -59.40 -10.60 14.79
CA GLY A 674 -58.62 -9.43 14.44
C GLY A 674 -57.33 -9.27 15.23
N ARG A 675 -56.71 -8.12 15.05
CA ARG A 675 -55.49 -7.70 15.76
C ARG A 675 -55.64 -6.27 16.24
N TYR A 676 -54.94 -5.90 17.30
CA TYR A 676 -55.01 -4.54 17.82
C TYR A 676 -53.72 -4.08 18.50
N ASN A 677 -53.51 -2.76 18.50
CA ASN A 677 -52.62 -2.06 19.42
C ASN A 677 -53.42 -1.06 20.24
N LYS A 678 -53.09 -0.93 21.52
CA LYS A 678 -53.52 0.21 22.35
C LYS A 678 -52.45 1.29 22.33
N PHE A 679 -52.90 2.53 22.44
CA PHE A 679 -52.10 3.75 22.50
C PHE A 679 -52.54 4.57 23.71
N GLN A 680 -51.78 5.61 24.06
CA GLN A 680 -52.10 6.48 25.20
C GLN A 680 -53.52 7.04 25.14
N ASN A 681 -53.95 7.48 23.95
CA ASN A 681 -55.21 8.19 23.77
C ASN A 681 -56.23 7.41 22.94
N GLY A 682 -55.99 6.13 22.65
CA GLY A 682 -56.88 5.37 21.77
C GLY A 682 -56.43 3.94 21.51
N SER A 683 -57.04 3.34 20.50
CA SER A 683 -56.69 2.02 20.00
C SER A 683 -56.83 1.97 18.49
N VAL A 684 -56.07 1.07 17.86
CA VAL A 684 -56.24 0.73 16.45
C VAL A 684 -56.54 -0.75 16.36
N TYR A 685 -57.67 -1.08 15.75
CA TYR A 685 -58.12 -2.45 15.53
C TYR A 685 -58.12 -2.75 14.05
N TRP A 686 -57.69 -3.95 13.68
CA TRP A 686 -57.68 -4.46 12.32
C TRP A 686 -58.43 -5.78 12.24
N THR A 687 -59.26 -5.92 11.20
CA THR A 687 -59.79 -7.21 10.74
C THR A 687 -59.67 -7.29 9.22
N PRO A 688 -59.72 -8.50 8.62
CA PRO A 688 -59.78 -8.64 7.17
C PRO A 688 -60.96 -7.91 6.53
N GLN A 689 -62.09 -7.76 7.24
CA GLN A 689 -63.32 -7.16 6.73
C GLN A 689 -63.32 -5.63 6.82
N THR A 690 -62.82 -5.06 7.91
CA THR A 690 -62.95 -3.63 8.20
C THR A 690 -61.69 -2.82 7.91
N GLY A 691 -60.54 -3.49 7.76
CA GLY A 691 -59.23 -2.85 7.73
C GLY A 691 -58.84 -2.26 9.08
N ALA A 692 -57.75 -1.50 9.13
CA ALA A 692 -57.26 -0.88 10.36
C ALA A 692 -58.02 0.43 10.63
N ARG A 693 -58.70 0.53 11.77
CA ARG A 693 -59.48 1.69 12.19
C ARG A 693 -59.03 2.21 13.55
N ALA A 694 -58.87 3.53 13.64
CA ALA A 694 -58.47 4.20 14.87
C ALA A 694 -59.69 4.74 15.62
N VAL A 695 -59.81 4.39 16.90
CA VAL A 695 -60.83 4.89 17.82
C VAL A 695 -60.11 5.53 19.00
N GLN A 696 -60.51 6.73 19.41
CA GLN A 696 -59.76 7.49 20.41
C GLN A 696 -60.64 8.16 21.47
N GLY A 697 -59.99 8.76 22.47
CA GLY A 697 -60.61 9.60 23.49
C GLY A 697 -61.85 8.98 24.15
N ALA A 698 -62.87 9.82 24.37
CA ALA A 698 -64.10 9.41 25.04
C ALA A 698 -64.89 8.33 24.28
N ILE A 699 -64.80 8.30 22.94
CA ILE A 699 -65.45 7.26 22.13
C ILE A 699 -64.79 5.91 22.39
N ASN A 700 -63.46 5.84 22.40
CA ASN A 700 -62.71 4.64 22.73
C ASN A 700 -62.99 4.16 24.16
N THR A 701 -63.03 5.08 25.12
CA THR A 701 -63.39 4.78 26.51
C THR A 701 -64.79 4.19 26.60
N ARG A 702 -65.77 4.78 25.92
CA ARG A 702 -67.15 4.30 25.94
C ARG A 702 -67.29 2.94 25.24
N TRP A 703 -66.64 2.76 24.09
CA TRP A 703 -66.61 1.47 23.40
C TRP A 703 -66.08 0.35 24.31
N GLY A 704 -65.07 0.66 25.11
CA GLY A 704 -64.55 -0.27 26.11
C GLY A 704 -65.51 -0.61 27.23
N GLN A 705 -66.30 0.36 27.71
CA GLN A 705 -67.33 0.13 28.72
C GLN A 705 -68.47 -0.76 28.22
N VAL A 706 -68.75 -0.75 26.92
CA VAL A 706 -69.77 -1.61 26.29
C VAL A 706 -69.22 -2.91 25.72
N GLY A 707 -67.98 -3.29 26.09
CA GLY A 707 -67.41 -4.60 25.84
C GLY A 707 -66.48 -4.72 24.63
N TRP A 708 -65.99 -3.61 24.07
CA TRP A 708 -65.06 -3.59 22.92
C TRP A 708 -65.61 -4.41 21.73
N GLU A 709 -64.74 -5.17 21.05
CA GLU A 709 -65.09 -6.00 19.89
C GLU A 709 -66.05 -7.15 20.21
N ARG A 710 -66.09 -7.61 21.47
CA ARG A 710 -67.05 -8.64 21.92
C ARG A 710 -68.41 -8.06 22.26
N GLY A 711 -68.47 -6.75 22.51
CA GLY A 711 -69.65 -6.02 22.92
C GLY A 711 -70.75 -5.92 21.86
N VAL A 712 -71.81 -5.20 22.20
CA VAL A 712 -72.98 -5.02 21.32
C VAL A 712 -72.65 -4.32 19.99
N LEU A 713 -71.55 -3.56 19.93
CA LEU A 713 -71.17 -2.79 18.74
C LEU A 713 -70.26 -3.55 17.77
N GLY A 714 -69.42 -4.47 18.26
CA GLY A 714 -68.40 -5.14 17.44
C GLY A 714 -67.23 -4.22 17.06
N TYR A 715 -66.58 -4.50 15.93
CA TYR A 715 -65.44 -3.73 15.43
C TYR A 715 -65.82 -2.37 14.82
N PRO A 716 -64.93 -1.36 14.89
CA PRO A 716 -65.10 -0.10 14.16
C PRO A 716 -65.11 -0.31 12.64
N LEU A 717 -66.05 0.36 11.97
CA LEU A 717 -66.17 0.47 10.51
C LEU A 717 -65.52 1.75 9.96
N THR A 718 -65.52 2.81 10.76
CA THR A 718 -64.94 4.11 10.42
C THR A 718 -63.86 4.47 11.43
N ASP A 719 -62.99 5.40 11.05
CA ASP A 719 -62.22 6.13 12.05
C ASP A 719 -63.14 7.09 12.81
N GLU A 720 -62.63 7.68 13.90
CA GLU A 720 -63.29 8.81 14.55
C GLU A 720 -63.20 10.07 13.68
N VAL A 721 -64.33 10.47 13.11
CA VAL A 721 -64.45 11.65 12.26
C VAL A 721 -65.36 12.70 12.90
N THR A 722 -65.17 13.96 12.51
CA THR A 722 -66.05 15.05 12.91
C THR A 722 -67.45 14.81 12.34
N THR A 723 -68.47 15.06 13.15
CA THR A 723 -69.85 15.00 12.67
C THR A 723 -70.08 16.02 11.55
N PRO A 724 -71.00 15.73 10.62
CA PRO A 724 -71.32 16.63 9.53
C PRO A 724 -71.74 18.07 9.94
N ASP A 725 -72.29 18.27 11.14
CA ASP A 725 -72.62 19.60 11.69
C ASP A 725 -71.43 20.36 12.31
N GLY A 726 -70.26 19.72 12.42
CA GLY A 726 -69.03 20.28 13.00
C GLY A 726 -68.99 20.35 14.53
N ARG A 727 -69.99 19.83 15.26
CA ARG A 727 -70.12 20.01 16.72
C ARG A 727 -69.59 18.85 17.56
N GLY A 728 -69.53 17.66 16.97
CA GLY A 728 -69.19 16.43 17.66
C GLY A 728 -68.26 15.54 16.84
N ARG A 729 -68.08 14.33 17.33
CA ARG A 729 -67.33 13.27 16.65
C ARG A 729 -68.08 11.95 16.78
N PHE A 730 -67.86 11.04 15.83
CA PHE A 730 -68.51 9.74 15.87
C PHE A 730 -67.65 8.62 15.28
N THR A 731 -68.01 7.39 15.64
CA THR A 731 -67.51 6.16 15.02
C THR A 731 -68.68 5.21 14.78
N HIS A 732 -68.75 4.62 13.58
CA HIS A 732 -69.67 3.53 13.28
C HIS A 732 -69.02 2.17 13.54
N PHE A 733 -69.83 1.19 13.93
CA PHE A 733 -69.38 -0.15 14.29
C PHE A 733 -70.17 -1.24 13.55
N GLU A 734 -69.56 -2.40 13.36
CA GLU A 734 -70.00 -3.44 12.41
C GLU A 734 -71.37 -4.05 12.74
N ARG A 735 -71.79 -4.06 14.01
CA ARG A 735 -73.06 -4.66 14.46
C ARG A 735 -74.24 -3.68 14.45
N GLY A 736 -74.24 -2.73 13.50
CA GLY A 736 -75.30 -1.73 13.39
C GLY A 736 -75.32 -0.73 14.56
N GLY A 737 -74.13 -0.39 15.07
CA GLY A 737 -73.94 0.48 16.21
C GLY A 737 -73.17 1.75 15.88
N SER A 738 -73.31 2.80 16.69
CA SER A 738 -72.49 4.02 16.60
C SER A 738 -72.29 4.63 17.96
N ILE A 739 -71.14 5.28 18.16
CA ILE A 739 -70.91 6.12 19.33
C ILE A 739 -70.72 7.54 18.84
N TYR A 740 -71.47 8.47 19.42
CA TYR A 740 -71.36 9.91 19.18
C TYR A 740 -70.89 10.60 20.44
N TRP A 741 -70.06 11.62 20.27
CA TRP A 741 -69.52 12.44 21.36
C TRP A 741 -69.64 13.92 21.03
N THR A 742 -70.02 14.72 22.04
CA THR A 742 -69.83 16.16 22.06
C THR A 742 -69.27 16.59 23.43
N PRO A 743 -68.69 17.80 23.56
CA PRO A 743 -68.28 18.33 24.86
C PRO A 743 -69.40 18.41 25.90
N TRP A 744 -70.67 18.53 25.47
CA TRP A 744 -71.82 18.77 26.34
C TRP A 744 -72.55 17.49 26.73
N THR A 745 -72.60 16.51 25.82
CA THR A 745 -73.32 15.25 26.05
C THR A 745 -72.42 14.12 26.54
N GLY A 746 -71.12 14.16 26.24
CA GLY A 746 -70.23 13.02 26.43
C GLY A 746 -70.43 11.94 25.34
N ALA A 747 -69.76 10.80 25.48
CA ALA A 747 -69.78 9.73 24.47
C ALA A 747 -70.89 8.72 24.79
N HIS A 748 -71.83 8.52 23.86
CA HIS A 748 -72.95 7.61 24.01
C HIS A 748 -73.12 6.72 22.78
N GLU A 749 -73.34 5.43 23.03
CA GLU A 749 -73.69 4.44 22.03
C GLU A 749 -75.17 4.46 21.69
N VAL A 750 -75.46 4.28 20.40
CA VAL A 750 -76.81 4.08 19.86
C VAL A 750 -76.70 2.94 18.86
N TYR A 751 -77.55 1.92 18.97
CA TYR A 751 -77.47 0.72 18.13
C TYR A 751 -78.85 0.15 17.78
N GLY A 752 -78.87 -0.79 16.84
CA GLY A 752 -80.07 -1.50 16.41
C GLY A 752 -81.18 -0.58 15.88
N ALA A 753 -82.44 -0.97 16.10
CA ALA A 753 -83.61 -0.27 15.56
C ALA A 753 -83.71 1.20 16.02
N ILE A 754 -83.22 1.52 17.22
CA ILE A 754 -83.19 2.91 17.72
C ILE A 754 -82.24 3.76 16.86
N ARG A 755 -81.03 3.26 16.59
CA ARG A 755 -80.07 3.93 15.72
C ARG A 755 -80.62 4.10 14.30
N ASP A 756 -81.22 3.06 13.74
CA ASP A 756 -81.76 3.10 12.37
C ASP A 756 -82.93 4.09 12.24
N THR A 757 -83.74 4.21 13.29
CA THR A 757 -84.79 5.23 13.36
C THR A 757 -84.20 6.63 13.49
N TRP A 758 -83.19 6.83 14.34
CA TRP A 758 -82.53 8.13 14.47
C TRP A 758 -81.82 8.54 13.17
N ALA A 759 -81.22 7.57 12.47
CA ALA A 759 -80.61 7.75 11.16
C ALA A 759 -81.59 8.26 10.11
N SER A 760 -82.78 7.67 10.02
CA SER A 760 -83.81 8.07 9.06
C SER A 760 -84.39 9.46 9.35
N LEU A 761 -84.20 9.97 10.57
CA LEU A 761 -84.59 11.32 10.99
C LEU A 761 -83.48 12.36 10.79
N GLY A 762 -82.38 12.00 10.16
CA GLY A 762 -81.28 12.92 9.84
C GLY A 762 -80.17 12.98 10.90
N TRP A 763 -80.02 11.95 11.73
CA TRP A 763 -78.93 11.81 12.71
C TRP A 763 -78.84 13.04 13.66
N GLU A 764 -77.63 13.51 13.95
CA GLU A 764 -77.35 14.64 14.83
C GLU A 764 -77.87 15.98 14.31
N ARG A 765 -78.13 16.10 12.99
CA ARG A 765 -78.75 17.28 12.38
C ARG A 765 -80.28 17.27 12.48
N GLY A 766 -80.86 16.11 12.79
CA GLY A 766 -82.29 15.96 12.99
C GLY A 766 -82.78 16.66 14.27
N ARG A 767 -84.10 16.81 14.40
CA ARG A 767 -84.73 17.49 15.57
C ARG A 767 -84.38 16.86 16.92
N LEU A 768 -83.97 15.59 16.95
CA LEU A 768 -83.53 14.94 18.18
C LEU A 768 -82.14 15.40 18.65
N GLY A 769 -81.26 15.84 17.76
CA GLY A 769 -79.88 16.20 18.09
C GLY A 769 -79.03 15.00 18.51
N TYR A 770 -78.04 15.24 19.38
CA TYR A 770 -77.10 14.22 19.86
C TYR A 770 -77.69 13.32 20.95
N PRO A 771 -77.22 12.07 21.07
CA PRO A 771 -77.57 11.21 22.19
C PRO A 771 -77.03 11.77 23.52
N THR A 772 -77.84 11.68 24.56
CA THR A 772 -77.53 12.09 25.95
C THR A 772 -77.51 10.92 26.92
N SER A 773 -77.82 9.70 26.46
CA SER A 773 -77.65 8.45 27.19
C SER A 773 -77.27 7.31 26.26
N GLY A 774 -76.60 6.29 26.79
CA GLY A 774 -76.62 4.95 26.18
C GLY A 774 -78.03 4.34 26.21
N GLU A 775 -78.20 3.18 25.58
CA GLU A 775 -79.48 2.47 25.59
C GLU A 775 -79.72 1.82 26.96
N TYR A 776 -80.88 2.11 27.58
CA TYR A 776 -81.27 1.55 28.88
C TYR A 776 -82.70 1.00 28.85
N THR A 777 -83.07 0.23 29.88
CA THR A 777 -84.38 -0.42 30.01
C THR A 777 -85.28 0.40 30.94
N PRO A 778 -86.20 1.24 30.43
CA PRO A 778 -87.11 2.01 31.29
C PRO A 778 -88.23 1.14 31.89
N ALA A 779 -88.61 0.07 31.20
CA ALA A 779 -89.57 -0.93 31.65
C ALA A 779 -89.27 -2.28 30.98
N ALA A 780 -89.78 -3.37 31.54
CA ALA A 780 -89.59 -4.70 30.99
C ALA A 780 -90.04 -4.77 29.52
N GLY A 781 -89.19 -5.31 28.64
CA GLY A 781 -89.46 -5.39 27.21
C GLY A 781 -89.32 -4.07 26.44
N GLN A 782 -88.83 -2.99 27.07
CA GLN A 782 -88.58 -1.71 26.41
C GLN A 782 -87.11 -1.33 26.47
N ARG A 783 -86.62 -0.65 25.43
CA ARG A 783 -85.28 -0.06 25.35
C ARG A 783 -85.39 1.40 24.94
N ARG A 784 -84.60 2.28 25.54
CA ARG A 784 -84.68 3.72 25.30
C ARG A 784 -83.30 4.35 25.22
N THR A 785 -83.15 5.29 24.29
CA THR A 785 -82.02 6.22 24.21
C THR A 785 -82.56 7.64 24.28
N ASN A 786 -81.98 8.47 25.14
CA ASN A 786 -82.28 9.89 25.21
C ASN A 786 -81.41 10.68 24.24
N PHE A 787 -81.97 11.75 23.70
CA PHE A 787 -81.32 12.72 22.84
C PHE A 787 -81.59 14.13 23.37
N GLU A 788 -80.88 15.15 22.88
CA GLU A 788 -81.04 16.54 23.30
C GLU A 788 -82.49 17.06 23.16
N GLY A 789 -83.17 16.67 22.08
CA GLY A 789 -84.53 17.10 21.73
C GLY A 789 -85.63 16.10 22.07
N GLY A 790 -85.33 14.98 22.76
CA GLY A 790 -86.33 13.95 23.00
C GLY A 790 -85.76 12.57 23.34
N TYR A 791 -86.49 11.51 23.01
CA TYR A 791 -86.01 10.13 23.14
C TYR A 791 -86.64 9.23 22.07
N ILE A 792 -85.99 8.10 21.82
CA ILE A 792 -86.55 7.01 21.02
C ILE A 792 -86.70 5.79 21.93
N LEU A 793 -87.90 5.20 21.91
CA LEU A 793 -88.26 4.00 22.67
C LEU A 793 -88.50 2.84 21.70
N TRP A 794 -87.82 1.73 21.88
CA TRP A 794 -88.09 0.48 21.19
C TRP A 794 -88.85 -0.49 22.11
N THR A 795 -89.86 -1.17 21.57
CA THR A 795 -90.68 -2.14 22.32
C THR A 795 -90.55 -3.54 21.73
N ALA A 796 -90.04 -4.48 22.53
CA ALA A 796 -89.78 -5.85 22.11
C ALA A 796 -91.03 -6.58 21.62
N ALA A 797 -92.18 -6.38 22.26
CA ALA A 797 -93.43 -7.03 21.90
C ALA A 797 -93.94 -6.68 20.48
N THR A 798 -93.56 -5.52 19.95
CA THR A 798 -93.99 -5.07 18.62
C THR A 798 -92.84 -4.94 17.63
N GLY A 799 -91.59 -4.96 18.10
CA GLY A 799 -90.40 -4.64 17.32
C GLY A 799 -90.32 -3.20 16.84
N ARG A 800 -91.24 -2.30 17.25
CA ARG A 800 -91.35 -0.94 16.74
C ARG A 800 -90.63 0.09 17.61
N THR A 801 -90.15 1.14 16.97
CA THR A 801 -89.63 2.36 17.61
C THR A 801 -90.71 3.44 17.67
N GLN A 802 -90.71 4.20 18.76
CA GLN A 802 -91.54 5.39 18.96
C GLN A 802 -90.60 6.57 19.24
N VAL A 803 -90.79 7.66 18.49
CA VAL A 803 -90.02 8.90 18.64
C VAL A 803 -90.85 9.88 19.44
N VAL A 804 -90.27 10.46 20.49
CA VAL A 804 -90.93 11.47 21.33
C VAL A 804 -90.05 12.70 21.42
N TYR A 805 -90.61 13.85 21.04
CA TYR A 805 -89.94 15.16 21.16
C TYR A 805 -90.34 15.83 22.48
N THR A 806 -89.37 16.40 23.18
CA THR A 806 -89.58 17.08 24.48
C THR A 806 -89.38 18.59 24.40
N ARG A 807 -89.07 19.12 23.21
CA ARG A 807 -88.97 20.54 22.88
C ARG A 807 -89.59 20.83 21.52
#